data_AF-A0A427XE35-F1
#
_entry.id   AF-A0A427XE35-F1
#
_cell.length_a   1.000
_cell.length_b   1.000
_cell.length_c   1.000
_cell.angle_alpha   90.00
_cell.angle_beta   90.00
_cell.angle_gamma   90.00
#
_symmetry.space_group_name_H-M   'P 1'
#
loop_
_entity.id
_entity.type
_entity.pdbx_description
1 polymer ?
#
loop_
_entity_poly.entity_id
_entity_poly.type
_entity_poly.pdbx_seq_one_letter_code
_entity_poly.pdbx_strand_id
1 'polypeptide(L)'
;MTVTATQFTRRSDEDIAASFAVALAPSTDGRFVVRHNAPNESFFYLGDTAWELFHRLSYEEAEVFLRNRAEKGFNVVMAVVLAEQRGLDLPNREGHLPLFTPPGSALPSPTHPNPDYFLFIDRIVALAASLGIAIAIVPTWGCHINGGLHRSPVLFDEESAYEYAKFLGQRYPFQPFVLGGDTNRWWNEELPFAAGEGQDVRKLTMTDWGPITEAMAKGIQDGEGLAKQTLAGSLQERAESYKSFITYHSTQGWNPDYPCAMASVQFPDAEWLSLDCVQSGHSDELMHPPSAHIDMWFARNSYIPVRQMYSHSLPNGKPRPVIDLEPHYEATHYHFDPSRPMWNADDIRAGGWQALFSGACGYTYGVNSIWQMYNAFSTTHGPNQGTTSAETNWFYELDLPGSFHVGVMRKIMLSLPNYFSRVPDQDFIVSSTNELDPHVRAGDKLVTGTRADEWALVHLPYGGSISIDLAKALPGNEPSIWRACIHLISGYFVNTTTRFNVYLPPKSVWGGRFFQHSYPLNTQNATDDDIGFAAEAGAYVVQVLGQTGYRHEAASAKQSRLIAANYYGVSADSIKGYMFGGSGGSFQVVGAAESTEGVWQGFVPYVLAFPRSIPDANSAIALGGLVLQDVTPSLSDAVLPGGSGDPYAGLSPMQAAVLHETSSNGIPLFAWDALNYTQASQLLRGFWTVIRNFDATYSDDFWSKPGYLGTENSDLGNYLRDHRRIDSVAIAKVDSNTTGYVTSLRVPSLNRQKGLIEQTIVAGDTADWVIVNNKDQVVANLTGVLHYNNFTFVPSNAILASVISGGSKLRYDNSYYIAAHAYHCYQVPDAAEGYYVYDQYRFPNGTDMYPRRPVTIGPIMSSATTGGALFSGSIRAGAKMIFVSNLLDVNAYPWNVDWYLQRMRSSGIDLGAQARVYSQQHADHFDGRIGSFAARRVVRYDPYLWQALADVANWVENGTEPPQSSQYTVDNAQIAVPNDPATRGGIQPVVTLTANSLKRVQVAAGQLVTFSAVAAVVPGTGSLVRLEWDFEGTGVYTTSDMTVAAQSLNVSSSHTYNSKGTYYAAVRVASNRDAKLNEEYVLNYNLDRVRVVVK
;
A
#
# COMPACT_ATOMS: atom_id res chain seq x y z
N MET A 1 52.33 -5.29 -5.15
CA MET A 1 51.65 -5.26 -6.45
C MET A 1 50.61 -4.17 -6.37
N THR A 2 50.83 -3.06 -7.08
CA THR A 2 49.80 -2.04 -7.31
C THR A 2 48.66 -2.71 -8.06
N VAL A 3 47.48 -2.82 -7.46
CA VAL A 3 46.28 -3.31 -8.16
C VAL A 3 45.89 -2.22 -9.14
N THR A 4 46.24 -2.39 -10.41
CA THR A 4 45.75 -1.52 -11.48
C THR A 4 44.24 -1.76 -11.66
N ALA A 5 43.53 -0.80 -12.25
CA ALA A 5 42.10 -0.85 -12.58
C ALA A 5 41.64 -2.10 -13.42
N THR A 6 42.54 -3.04 -13.70
CA THR A 6 42.30 -4.28 -14.46
C THR A 6 41.51 -5.36 -13.70
N GLN A 7 41.28 -5.22 -12.39
CA GLN A 7 40.49 -6.19 -11.60
C GLN A 7 39.00 -5.85 -11.43
N PHE A 8 38.57 -4.62 -11.75
CA PHE A 8 37.16 -4.25 -11.68
C PHE A 8 36.51 -4.34 -13.06
N THR A 9 35.51 -5.22 -13.20
CA THR A 9 34.60 -5.15 -14.35
C THR A 9 33.71 -3.91 -14.23
N ARG A 10 33.46 -3.25 -15.37
CA ARG A 10 32.47 -2.18 -15.50
C ARG A 10 31.08 -2.74 -15.16
N ARG A 11 30.26 -1.96 -14.45
CA ARG A 11 28.84 -2.30 -14.21
C ARG A 11 28.10 -2.41 -15.55
N SER A 12 27.03 -3.18 -15.59
CA SER A 12 26.26 -3.38 -16.82
C SER A 12 25.62 -2.07 -17.31
N ASP A 13 25.35 -1.95 -18.60
CA ASP A 13 24.64 -0.77 -19.13
C ASP A 13 23.23 -0.66 -18.54
N GLU A 14 22.61 -1.78 -18.18
CA GLU A 14 21.31 -1.84 -17.50
C GLU A 14 21.39 -1.23 -16.09
N ASP A 15 22.40 -1.59 -15.29
CA ASP A 15 22.62 -1.02 -13.95
C ASP A 15 22.89 0.48 -13.99
N ILE A 16 23.64 0.94 -15.00
CA ILE A 16 23.94 2.36 -15.19
C ILE A 16 22.69 3.10 -15.64
N ALA A 17 21.89 2.53 -16.54
CA ALA A 17 20.62 3.11 -16.97
C ALA A 17 19.61 3.21 -15.80
N ALA A 18 19.56 2.19 -14.94
CA ALA A 18 18.75 2.22 -13.71
C ALA A 18 19.22 3.33 -12.75
N SER A 19 20.54 3.48 -12.57
CA SER A 19 21.12 4.59 -11.77
C SER A 19 20.76 5.95 -12.37
N PHE A 20 20.81 6.10 -13.69
CA PHE A 20 20.39 7.32 -14.39
C PHE A 20 18.91 7.64 -14.22
N ALA A 21 18.04 6.62 -14.12
CA ALA A 21 16.59 6.82 -13.93
C ALA A 21 16.25 7.45 -12.57
N VAL A 22 17.11 7.27 -11.56
CA VAL A 22 16.96 7.86 -10.22
C VAL A 22 17.89 9.05 -9.97
N ALA A 23 18.63 9.51 -10.98
CA ALA A 23 19.58 10.61 -10.87
C ALA A 23 18.91 11.91 -10.37
N LEU A 24 19.55 12.60 -9.43
CA LEU A 24 19.04 13.84 -8.83
C LEU A 24 19.71 15.08 -9.47
N ALA A 25 18.97 16.19 -9.52
CA ALA A 25 19.49 17.49 -9.91
C ALA A 25 18.79 18.60 -9.10
N PRO A 26 19.44 19.77 -8.90
CA PRO A 26 18.71 20.97 -8.48
C PRO A 26 17.67 21.37 -9.54
N SER A 27 16.52 21.88 -9.11
CA SER A 27 15.52 22.49 -9.98
C SER A 27 16.07 23.74 -10.67
N THR A 28 15.41 24.18 -11.75
CA THR A 28 15.84 25.35 -12.54
C THR A 28 15.91 26.65 -11.72
N ASP A 29 15.02 26.81 -10.75
CA ASP A 29 15.00 27.95 -9.81
C ASP A 29 16.01 27.82 -8.66
N GLY A 30 16.66 26.65 -8.53
CA GLY A 30 17.65 26.35 -7.50
C GLY A 30 17.07 26.17 -6.09
N ARG A 31 15.76 25.98 -5.91
CA ARG A 31 15.14 25.86 -4.57
C ARG A 31 14.76 24.43 -4.18
N PHE A 32 14.62 23.54 -5.15
CA PHE A 32 14.13 22.17 -4.96
C PHE A 32 15.09 21.14 -5.56
N VAL A 33 14.91 19.88 -5.19
CA VAL A 33 15.53 18.75 -5.86
C VAL A 33 14.53 18.17 -6.85
N VAL A 34 14.99 17.72 -8.01
CA VAL A 34 14.21 17.05 -9.06
C VAL A 34 14.94 15.80 -9.55
N ARG A 35 14.23 14.95 -10.30
CA ARG A 35 14.90 13.92 -11.11
C ARG A 35 15.53 14.61 -12.31
N HIS A 36 16.78 14.28 -12.61
CA HIS A 36 17.50 14.89 -13.73
C HIS A 36 16.79 14.67 -15.07
N ASN A 37 16.21 13.49 -15.28
CA ASN A 37 15.46 13.13 -16.49
C ASN A 37 14.02 13.68 -16.54
N ALA A 38 13.54 14.30 -15.46
CA ALA A 38 12.21 14.89 -15.35
C ALA A 38 12.28 16.22 -14.56
N PRO A 39 13.00 17.24 -15.08
CA PRO A 39 13.34 18.46 -14.33
C PRO A 39 12.13 19.36 -14.01
N ASN A 40 10.99 19.11 -14.65
CA ASN A 40 9.74 19.84 -14.45
C ASN A 40 8.72 19.06 -13.60
N GLU A 41 9.04 17.84 -13.16
CA GLU A 41 8.17 17.06 -12.29
C GLU A 41 8.47 17.36 -10.81
N SER A 42 7.42 17.53 -10.02
CA SER A 42 7.56 17.77 -8.59
C SER A 42 8.21 16.58 -7.90
N PHE A 43 9.27 16.85 -7.15
CA PHE A 43 9.99 15.84 -6.39
C PHE A 43 10.21 16.33 -4.97
N PHE A 44 9.75 15.53 -4.02
CA PHE A 44 9.99 15.72 -2.60
C PHE A 44 11.10 14.76 -2.18
N TYR A 45 12.22 15.29 -1.70
CA TYR A 45 13.32 14.47 -1.18
C TYR A 45 12.86 13.83 0.15
N LEU A 46 12.64 12.52 0.16
CA LEU A 46 12.34 11.77 1.37
C LEU A 46 13.45 10.74 1.61
N GLY A 47 14.39 11.15 2.46
CA GLY A 47 15.57 10.38 2.85
C GLY A 47 15.30 9.45 4.04
N ASP A 48 15.98 8.32 4.09
CA ASP A 48 16.17 7.54 5.32
C ASP A 48 17.66 7.35 5.63
N THR A 49 17.98 7.31 6.92
CA THR A 49 19.34 7.18 7.43
C THR A 49 19.68 5.71 7.71
N ALA A 50 20.51 5.12 6.85
CA ALA A 50 20.93 3.72 6.91
C ALA A 50 22.45 3.62 6.85
N TRP A 51 23.16 4.33 7.74
CA TRP A 51 24.61 4.53 7.67
C TRP A 51 25.39 3.22 7.48
N GLU A 52 25.06 2.20 8.25
CA GLU A 52 25.77 0.92 8.26
C GLU A 52 25.24 -0.11 7.25
N LEU A 53 24.41 0.29 6.27
CA LEU A 53 23.76 -0.64 5.33
C LEU A 53 24.76 -1.54 4.60
N PHE A 54 25.84 -0.98 4.02
CA PHE A 54 26.80 -1.75 3.23
C PHE A 54 27.70 -2.67 4.05
N HIS A 55 27.84 -2.37 5.33
CA HIS A 55 28.71 -3.09 6.24
C HIS A 55 27.94 -4.20 6.98
N ARG A 56 26.75 -3.88 7.51
CA ARG A 56 26.10 -4.73 8.52
C ARG A 56 24.89 -5.51 8.03
N LEU A 57 24.39 -5.28 6.81
CA LEU A 57 23.31 -6.07 6.22
C LEU A 57 23.82 -7.05 5.17
N SER A 58 23.23 -8.24 5.15
CA SER A 58 23.28 -9.14 3.99
C SER A 58 22.42 -8.59 2.86
N TYR A 59 22.54 -9.17 1.66
CA TYR A 59 21.68 -8.77 0.53
C TYR A 59 20.19 -8.92 0.84
N GLU A 60 19.79 -10.03 1.46
CA GLU A 60 18.39 -10.32 1.77
C GLU A 60 17.84 -9.35 2.83
N GLU A 61 18.63 -9.00 3.83
CA GLU A 61 18.25 -7.99 4.84
C GLU A 61 18.13 -6.59 4.22
N ALA A 62 19.06 -6.21 3.35
CA ALA A 62 18.99 -4.95 2.63
C ALA A 62 17.77 -4.88 1.71
N GLU A 63 17.37 -6.00 1.10
CA GLU A 63 16.13 -6.08 0.31
C GLU A 63 14.88 -5.84 1.17
N VAL A 64 14.80 -6.47 2.36
CA VAL A 64 13.70 -6.23 3.31
C VAL A 64 13.62 -4.75 3.68
N PHE A 65 14.76 -4.14 4.01
CA PHE A 65 14.84 -2.73 4.35
C PHE A 65 14.35 -1.84 3.17
N LEU A 66 14.95 -1.99 1.98
CA LEU A 66 14.68 -1.12 0.84
C LEU A 66 13.23 -1.24 0.33
N ARG A 67 12.64 -2.45 0.35
CA ARG A 67 11.23 -2.64 -0.03
C ARG A 67 10.29 -1.95 0.95
N ASN A 68 10.53 -2.07 2.25
CA ASN A 68 9.74 -1.35 3.26
C ASN A 68 9.78 0.17 3.04
N ARG A 69 10.96 0.71 2.72
CA ARG A 69 11.14 2.14 2.41
C ARG A 69 10.42 2.55 1.14
N ALA A 70 10.50 1.75 0.08
CA ALA A 70 9.77 2.00 -1.16
C ALA A 70 8.25 2.03 -0.94
N GLU A 71 7.69 1.08 -0.18
CA GLU A 71 6.26 0.99 0.13
C GLU A 71 5.75 2.22 0.90
N LYS A 72 6.61 2.85 1.72
CA LYS A 72 6.30 4.07 2.48
C LYS A 72 6.59 5.37 1.72
N GLY A 73 7.14 5.26 0.50
CA GLY A 73 7.38 6.38 -0.39
C GLY A 73 8.72 7.09 -0.20
N PHE A 74 9.67 6.50 0.54
CA PHE A 74 11.06 6.95 0.55
C PHE A 74 11.67 6.81 -0.83
N ASN A 75 12.51 7.77 -1.21
CA ASN A 75 13.10 7.83 -2.54
C ASN A 75 14.59 8.15 -2.53
N VAL A 76 15.18 8.36 -1.34
CA VAL A 76 16.61 8.44 -1.10
C VAL A 76 16.96 7.64 0.16
N VAL A 77 18.07 6.90 0.14
CA VAL A 77 18.62 6.22 1.31
C VAL A 77 20.09 6.56 1.40
N MET A 78 20.56 6.99 2.57
CA MET A 78 21.97 7.33 2.78
C MET A 78 22.71 6.14 3.39
N ALA A 79 23.88 5.82 2.84
CA ALA A 79 24.69 4.67 3.27
C ALA A 79 26.19 4.94 3.12
N VAL A 80 27.00 4.42 4.04
CA VAL A 80 28.43 4.70 4.14
C VAL A 80 29.28 3.55 3.58
N VAL A 81 30.23 3.86 2.69
CA VAL A 81 31.13 2.87 2.10
C VAL A 81 32.21 2.45 3.10
N LEU A 82 32.98 3.41 3.63
CA LEU A 82 33.91 3.18 4.75
C LEU A 82 33.22 3.57 6.06
N ALA A 83 32.53 2.60 6.65
CA ALA A 83 31.67 2.81 7.81
C ALA A 83 32.43 3.27 9.07
N GLU A 84 31.72 3.93 9.98
CA GLU A 84 32.27 4.47 11.22
C GLU A 84 32.71 3.34 12.16
N GLN A 85 31.81 2.39 12.44
CA GLN A 85 31.99 1.43 13.52
C GLN A 85 32.60 0.15 12.98
N ARG A 86 33.90 -0.06 13.23
CA ARG A 86 34.66 -1.26 12.82
C ARG A 86 34.67 -1.54 11.31
N GLY A 87 34.30 -0.57 10.47
CA GLY A 87 34.11 -0.77 9.02
C GLY A 87 35.38 -1.11 8.22
N LEU A 88 36.56 -1.04 8.84
CA LEU A 88 37.85 -1.30 8.21
C LEU A 88 38.56 -2.56 8.73
N ASP A 89 38.04 -3.15 9.80
CA ASP A 89 38.66 -4.30 10.48
C ASP A 89 37.65 -5.41 10.83
N LEU A 90 36.35 -5.15 10.69
CA LEU A 90 35.29 -6.15 10.61
C LEU A 90 34.81 -6.27 9.15
N PRO A 91 34.87 -7.46 8.53
CA PRO A 91 34.33 -7.66 7.19
C PRO A 91 32.81 -7.49 7.20
N ASN A 92 32.23 -7.04 6.07
CA ASN A 92 30.78 -6.98 5.93
C ASN A 92 30.11 -8.36 6.05
N ARG A 93 28.78 -8.38 5.98
CA ARG A 93 27.99 -9.64 6.02
C ARG A 93 28.35 -10.66 4.96
N GLU A 94 28.94 -10.24 3.84
CA GLU A 94 29.44 -11.12 2.78
C GLU A 94 30.87 -11.63 3.05
N GLY A 95 31.52 -11.17 4.13
CA GLY A 95 32.85 -11.63 4.55
C GLY A 95 34.01 -10.81 3.98
N HIS A 96 33.76 -9.60 3.48
CA HIS A 96 34.75 -8.77 2.79
C HIS A 96 35.01 -7.44 3.51
N LEU A 97 36.28 -7.05 3.61
CA LEU A 97 36.68 -5.68 4.01
C LEU A 97 36.62 -4.75 2.79
N PRO A 98 36.37 -3.44 2.96
CA PRO A 98 36.26 -2.51 1.84
C PRO A 98 37.58 -2.25 1.11
N LEU A 99 38.70 -2.35 1.82
CA LEU A 99 40.04 -2.01 1.33
C LEU A 99 41.02 -3.13 1.68
N PHE A 100 42.01 -3.34 0.81
CA PHE A 100 43.15 -4.20 1.12
C PHE A 100 44.23 -3.42 1.89
N THR A 101 44.98 -4.14 2.73
CA THR A 101 46.18 -3.62 3.40
C THR A 101 47.42 -3.94 2.56
N PRO A 102 48.15 -2.95 2.02
CA PRO A 102 49.38 -3.19 1.27
C PRO A 102 50.44 -3.90 2.14
N PRO A 103 51.27 -4.79 1.56
CA PRO A 103 52.34 -5.45 2.31
C PRO A 103 53.27 -4.44 3.00
N GLY A 104 53.45 -4.58 4.32
CA GLY A 104 54.28 -3.69 5.12
C GLY A 104 53.59 -2.41 5.63
N SER A 105 52.32 -2.19 5.29
CA SER A 105 51.49 -1.13 5.87
C SER A 105 50.79 -1.62 7.14
N ALA A 106 50.63 -0.72 8.12
CA ALA A 106 49.81 -0.95 9.31
C ALA A 106 48.32 -0.64 9.08
N LEU A 107 48.00 0.10 8.01
CA LEU A 107 46.64 0.56 7.69
C LEU A 107 46.21 0.12 6.28
N PRO A 108 44.90 -0.13 6.06
CA PRO A 108 44.36 -0.33 4.72
C PRO A 108 44.54 0.92 3.86
N SER A 109 44.57 0.75 2.54
CA SER A 109 44.82 1.85 1.60
C SER A 109 43.58 2.15 0.75
N PRO A 110 43.10 3.41 0.70
CA PRO A 110 41.96 3.80 -0.12
C PRO A 110 42.22 3.67 -1.63
N THR A 111 43.49 3.58 -2.05
CA THR A 111 43.86 3.29 -3.45
C THR A 111 43.88 1.80 -3.79
N HIS A 112 43.53 0.93 -2.82
CA HIS A 112 43.46 -0.52 -2.99
C HIS A 112 42.08 -1.08 -2.59
N PRO A 113 40.99 -0.66 -3.28
CA PRO A 113 39.64 -1.14 -2.99
C PRO A 113 39.50 -2.65 -3.25
N ASN A 114 38.71 -3.34 -2.43
CA ASN A 114 38.44 -4.77 -2.55
C ASN A 114 37.26 -5.04 -3.49
N PRO A 115 37.46 -5.66 -4.67
CA PRO A 115 36.39 -5.89 -5.64
C PRO A 115 35.15 -6.59 -5.09
N ASP A 116 35.31 -7.57 -4.19
CA ASP A 116 34.19 -8.34 -3.67
C ASP A 116 33.26 -7.51 -2.76
N TYR A 117 33.82 -6.56 -2.01
CA TYR A 117 33.03 -5.62 -1.21
C TYR A 117 32.20 -4.69 -2.11
N PHE A 118 32.80 -4.19 -3.19
CA PHE A 118 32.11 -3.29 -4.12
C PHE A 118 31.09 -4.02 -5.01
N LEU A 119 31.27 -5.33 -5.29
CA LEU A 119 30.24 -6.14 -5.94
C LEU A 119 28.96 -6.23 -5.09
N PHE A 120 29.08 -6.27 -3.76
CA PHE A 120 27.93 -6.18 -2.87
C PHE A 120 27.21 -4.83 -3.01
N ILE A 121 27.96 -3.73 -2.97
CA ILE A 121 27.40 -2.37 -3.15
C ILE A 121 26.71 -2.24 -4.52
N ASP A 122 27.29 -2.77 -5.61
CA ASP A 122 26.68 -2.74 -6.94
C ASP A 122 25.26 -3.33 -6.93
N ARG A 123 25.10 -4.49 -6.27
CA ARG A 123 23.82 -5.20 -6.16
C ARG A 123 22.81 -4.40 -5.35
N ILE A 124 23.23 -3.73 -4.29
CA ILE A 124 22.36 -2.87 -3.48
C ILE A 124 21.92 -1.63 -4.26
N VAL A 125 22.85 -0.96 -4.96
CA VAL A 125 22.54 0.23 -5.77
C VAL A 125 21.56 -0.12 -6.89
N ALA A 126 21.76 -1.27 -7.57
CA ALA A 126 20.83 -1.76 -8.59
C ALA A 126 19.44 -2.06 -8.01
N LEU A 127 19.39 -2.75 -6.86
CA LEU A 127 18.13 -3.05 -6.17
C LEU A 127 17.36 -1.77 -5.78
N ALA A 128 18.04 -0.81 -5.14
CA ALA A 128 17.44 0.46 -4.76
C ALA A 128 16.88 1.22 -5.98
N ALA A 129 17.65 1.29 -7.07
CA ALA A 129 17.20 1.93 -8.29
C ALA A 129 15.95 1.27 -8.88
N SER A 130 15.86 -0.08 -8.85
CA SER A 130 14.68 -0.82 -9.30
C SER A 130 13.41 -0.52 -8.48
N LEU A 131 13.59 -0.04 -7.24
CA LEU A 131 12.52 0.39 -6.33
C LEU A 131 12.26 1.90 -6.39
N GLY A 132 12.94 2.63 -7.29
CA GLY A 132 12.83 4.08 -7.40
C GLY A 132 13.59 4.87 -6.33
N ILE A 133 14.52 4.23 -5.62
CA ILE A 133 15.33 4.83 -4.55
C ILE A 133 16.73 5.17 -5.09
N ALA A 134 17.19 6.40 -4.87
CA ALA A 134 18.60 6.76 -5.07
C ALA A 134 19.39 6.43 -3.79
N ILE A 135 20.58 5.85 -3.93
CA ILE A 135 21.49 5.68 -2.78
C ILE A 135 22.39 6.90 -2.71
N ALA A 136 22.23 7.72 -1.68
CA ALA A 136 23.15 8.80 -1.38
C ALA A 136 24.41 8.21 -0.71
N ILE A 137 25.47 8.09 -1.51
CA ILE A 137 26.71 7.43 -1.11
C ILE A 137 27.55 8.38 -0.28
N VAL A 138 27.84 8.00 0.97
CA VAL A 138 28.89 8.61 1.79
C VAL A 138 30.20 7.86 1.50
N PRO A 139 31.20 8.44 0.82
CA PRO A 139 32.43 7.74 0.46
C PRO A 139 33.18 7.17 1.66
N THR A 140 33.21 7.92 2.75
CA THR A 140 33.85 7.53 4.00
C THR A 140 33.23 8.32 5.13
N TRP A 141 33.16 7.73 6.32
CA TRP A 141 32.87 8.52 7.51
C TRP A 141 34.04 9.45 7.84
N GLY A 142 33.75 10.60 8.46
CA GLY A 142 34.68 11.68 8.71
C GLY A 142 35.84 11.30 9.64
N CYS A 143 35.64 10.31 10.51
CA CYS A 143 36.70 9.82 11.40
C CYS A 143 37.93 9.30 10.65
N HIS A 144 37.75 8.75 9.44
CA HIS A 144 38.86 8.27 8.61
C HIS A 144 39.55 9.41 7.82
N ILE A 145 38.97 10.62 7.81
CA ILE A 145 39.53 11.82 7.17
C ILE A 145 40.40 12.60 8.16
N ASN A 146 39.93 12.81 9.39
CA ASN A 146 40.59 13.73 10.33
C ASN A 146 40.59 13.27 11.81
N GLY A 147 40.35 11.99 12.06
CA GLY A 147 40.24 11.42 13.41
C GLY A 147 38.82 11.47 13.98
N GLY A 148 37.99 12.42 13.54
CA GLY A 148 36.57 12.54 13.93
C GLY A 148 36.34 12.52 15.44
N LEU A 149 35.21 11.94 15.86
CA LEU A 149 34.83 11.81 17.28
C LEU A 149 35.59 10.71 18.04
N HIS A 150 36.34 9.85 17.34
CA HIS A 150 36.88 8.60 17.89
C HIS A 150 38.41 8.49 17.89
N ARG A 151 39.14 9.53 17.42
CA ARG A 151 40.60 9.49 17.14
C ARG A 151 40.98 8.32 16.22
N SER A 152 40.15 8.09 15.21
CA SER A 152 40.41 7.02 14.23
C SER A 152 41.65 7.34 13.38
N PRO A 153 42.36 6.32 12.86
CA PRO A 153 43.47 6.56 11.95
C PRO A 153 43.04 7.35 10.70
N VAL A 154 43.76 8.43 10.40
CA VAL A 154 43.60 9.18 9.14
C VAL A 154 44.13 8.35 7.97
N LEU A 155 43.28 8.09 6.97
CA LEU A 155 43.61 7.26 5.80
C LEU A 155 43.94 8.06 4.54
N PHE A 156 43.57 9.35 4.53
CA PHE A 156 43.55 10.15 3.32
C PHE A 156 44.58 11.28 3.37
N ASP A 157 45.23 11.47 2.24
CA ASP A 157 45.83 12.72 1.79
C ASP A 157 45.10 13.19 0.51
N GLU A 158 45.48 14.33 -0.05
CA GLU A 158 44.81 14.87 -1.25
C GLU A 158 44.86 13.92 -2.45
N GLU A 159 46.00 13.25 -2.68
CA GLU A 159 46.18 12.36 -3.83
C GLU A 159 45.32 11.09 -3.70
N SER A 160 45.39 10.42 -2.55
CA SER A 160 44.63 9.21 -2.27
C SER A 160 43.13 9.48 -2.17
N ALA A 161 42.72 10.65 -1.68
CA ALA A 161 41.33 11.09 -1.68
C ALA A 161 40.79 11.31 -3.10
N TYR A 162 41.55 11.97 -3.96
CA TYR A 162 41.19 12.15 -5.38
C TYR A 162 41.04 10.80 -6.09
N GLU A 163 42.04 9.91 -5.99
CA GLU A 163 42.02 8.62 -6.70
C GLU A 163 40.91 7.70 -6.20
N TYR A 164 40.67 7.65 -4.88
CA TYR A 164 39.57 6.88 -4.31
C TYR A 164 38.21 7.40 -4.77
N ALA A 165 37.99 8.72 -4.68
CA ALA A 165 36.73 9.33 -5.06
C ALA A 165 36.49 9.26 -6.58
N LYS A 166 37.55 9.30 -7.39
CA LYS A 166 37.48 9.05 -8.84
C LYS A 166 37.06 7.64 -9.18
N PHE A 167 37.59 6.64 -8.47
CA PHE A 167 37.12 5.27 -8.59
C PHE A 167 35.62 5.16 -8.26
N LEU A 168 35.15 5.79 -7.18
CA LEU A 168 33.74 5.78 -6.81
C LEU A 168 32.85 6.48 -7.85
N GLY A 169 33.22 7.69 -8.31
CA GLY A 169 32.49 8.42 -9.34
C GLY A 169 32.41 7.65 -10.66
N GLN A 170 33.48 6.92 -11.02
CA GLN A 170 33.49 6.08 -12.21
C GLN A 170 32.61 4.84 -12.05
N ARG A 171 32.55 4.24 -10.86
CA ARG A 171 31.77 3.02 -10.60
C ARG A 171 30.29 3.30 -10.36
N TYR A 172 29.96 4.39 -9.68
CA TYR A 172 28.59 4.76 -9.29
C TYR A 172 28.16 6.11 -9.89
N PRO A 173 28.23 6.28 -11.22
CA PRO A 173 27.75 7.51 -11.83
C PRO A 173 26.25 7.69 -11.57
N PHE A 174 25.82 8.94 -11.50
CA PHE A 174 24.44 9.38 -11.30
C PHE A 174 23.89 9.16 -9.88
N GLN A 175 24.67 8.62 -8.95
CA GLN A 175 24.29 8.58 -7.53
C GLN A 175 24.60 9.93 -6.86
N PRO A 176 23.77 10.36 -5.89
CA PRO A 176 24.14 11.46 -5.00
C PRO A 176 25.35 11.08 -4.15
N PHE A 177 26.29 12.01 -3.96
CA PHE A 177 27.43 11.85 -3.06
C PHE A 177 27.33 12.81 -1.87
N VAL A 178 27.60 12.28 -0.68
CA VAL A 178 27.59 13.02 0.59
C VAL A 178 29.01 12.98 1.16
N LEU A 179 29.76 14.07 0.97
CA LEU A 179 31.11 14.21 1.52
C LEU A 179 31.08 14.59 3.01
N GLY A 180 32.23 14.57 3.68
CA GLY A 180 32.30 14.82 5.12
C GLY A 180 31.99 13.54 5.90
N GLY A 181 30.75 13.41 6.37
CA GLY A 181 30.31 12.28 7.19
C GLY A 181 30.53 12.56 8.67
N ASP A 182 29.66 13.40 9.25
CA ASP A 182 29.70 13.83 10.66
C ASP A 182 31.06 14.42 11.07
N THR A 183 31.58 15.33 10.25
CA THR A 183 32.79 16.09 10.56
C THR A 183 32.73 17.49 9.96
N ASN A 184 33.47 18.44 10.55
CA ASN A 184 33.67 19.77 9.99
C ASN A 184 35.02 19.88 9.26
N ARG A 185 35.10 20.86 8.35
CA ARG A 185 36.29 21.25 7.57
C ARG A 185 37.43 21.66 8.47
N TRP A 186 37.15 22.51 9.45
CA TRP A 186 38.11 22.85 10.49
C TRP A 186 37.91 21.92 11.67
N TRP A 187 38.90 21.07 11.92
CA TRP A 187 38.81 20.05 12.95
C TRP A 187 40.12 19.86 13.72
N ASN A 188 39.96 19.45 14.98
CA ASN A 188 41.02 18.95 15.84
C ASN A 188 40.46 17.71 16.56
N GLU A 189 41.15 16.57 16.47
CA GLU A 189 40.69 15.31 17.08
C GLU A 189 40.58 15.36 18.61
N GLU A 190 41.24 16.31 19.28
CA GLU A 190 41.15 16.53 20.72
C GLU A 190 39.86 17.26 21.13
N LEU A 191 39.13 17.85 20.17
CA LEU A 191 38.00 18.75 20.43
C LEU A 191 36.91 18.08 21.29
N PRO A 192 36.39 16.89 20.95
CA PRO A 192 35.33 16.25 21.74
C PRO A 192 35.78 15.91 23.17
N PHE A 193 37.06 15.58 23.34
CA PHE A 193 37.65 15.20 24.63
C PHE A 193 37.88 16.43 25.51
N ALA A 194 38.49 17.49 24.96
CA ALA A 194 38.68 18.76 25.64
C ALA A 194 37.33 19.36 26.07
N ALA A 195 36.32 19.29 25.20
CA ALA A 195 34.96 19.69 25.52
C ALA A 195 34.34 18.86 26.67
N GLY A 196 34.52 17.53 26.64
CA GLY A 196 34.08 16.63 27.71
C GLY A 196 34.73 16.93 29.06
N GLU A 197 35.98 17.38 29.07
CA GLU A 197 36.70 17.85 30.26
C GLU A 197 36.37 19.29 30.66
N GLY A 198 35.50 19.97 29.90
CA GLY A 198 35.08 21.35 30.14
C GLY A 198 36.14 22.39 29.82
N GLN A 199 37.14 22.04 29.02
CA GLN A 199 38.17 22.95 28.54
C GLN A 199 37.63 23.85 27.42
N ASP A 200 38.11 25.09 27.38
CA ASP A 200 37.75 26.07 26.36
C ASP A 200 38.27 25.66 24.96
N VAL A 201 37.37 25.14 24.12
CA VAL A 201 37.70 24.57 22.80
C VAL A 201 38.27 25.61 21.82
N ARG A 202 38.03 26.90 22.06
CA ARG A 202 38.59 28.01 21.26
C ARG A 202 40.12 28.09 21.34
N LYS A 203 40.73 27.47 22.35
CA LYS A 203 42.19 27.43 22.52
C LYS A 203 42.85 26.32 21.69
N LEU A 204 42.08 25.40 21.13
CA LEU A 204 42.60 24.35 20.29
C LEU A 204 42.93 24.91 18.90
N THR A 205 44.08 24.55 18.35
CA THR A 205 44.43 24.89 16.97
C THR A 205 43.68 23.95 16.03
N MET A 206 42.84 24.49 15.14
CA MET A 206 42.13 23.69 14.14
C MET A 206 42.99 23.49 12.88
N THR A 207 42.91 22.31 12.29
CA THR A 207 43.47 22.01 10.97
C THR A 207 42.37 22.18 9.92
N ASP A 208 42.70 22.81 8.78
CA ASP A 208 41.80 22.89 7.61
C ASP A 208 41.93 21.60 6.78
N TRP A 209 40.92 20.74 6.86
CA TRP A 209 40.79 19.49 6.10
C TRP A 209 40.03 19.67 4.78
N GLY A 210 39.71 20.91 4.41
CA GLY A 210 39.04 21.28 3.16
C GLY A 210 39.73 20.73 1.91
N PRO A 211 41.07 20.79 1.76
CA PRO A 211 41.75 20.26 0.58
C PRO A 211 41.45 18.78 0.28
N ILE A 212 41.30 17.94 1.31
CA ILE A 212 40.92 16.53 1.12
C ILE A 212 39.50 16.42 0.56
N THR A 213 38.56 17.22 1.07
CA THR A 213 37.16 17.23 0.59
C THR A 213 37.08 17.73 -0.85
N GLU A 214 37.82 18.81 -1.19
CA GLU A 214 37.91 19.33 -2.55
C GLU A 214 38.51 18.30 -3.52
N ALA A 215 39.55 17.58 -3.09
CA ALA A 215 40.14 16.49 -3.85
C ALA A 215 39.13 15.35 -4.09
N MET A 216 38.34 14.97 -3.08
CA MET A 216 37.26 13.99 -3.25
C MET A 216 36.18 14.46 -4.23
N ALA A 217 35.70 15.70 -4.10
CA ALA A 217 34.70 16.26 -4.98
C ALA A 217 35.17 16.26 -6.45
N LYS A 218 36.42 16.71 -6.67
CA LYS A 218 37.06 16.69 -7.98
C LYS A 218 37.23 15.27 -8.53
N GLY A 219 37.61 14.33 -7.67
CA GLY A 219 37.71 12.91 -8.01
C GLY A 219 36.38 12.37 -8.52
N ILE A 220 35.29 12.54 -7.76
CA ILE A 220 33.93 12.11 -8.16
C ILE A 220 33.55 12.68 -9.53
N GLN A 221 33.73 13.99 -9.74
CA GLN A 221 33.38 14.65 -11.01
C GLN A 221 34.16 14.07 -12.19
N ASP A 222 35.47 13.85 -12.02
CA ASP A 222 36.31 13.25 -13.07
C ASP A 222 35.93 11.79 -13.33
N GLY A 223 35.65 11.03 -12.26
CA GLY A 223 35.19 9.64 -12.34
C GLY A 223 33.88 9.52 -13.11
N GLU A 224 32.88 10.33 -12.76
CA GLU A 224 31.60 10.37 -13.48
C GLU A 224 31.80 10.82 -14.94
N GLY A 225 32.70 11.78 -15.18
CA GLY A 225 33.10 12.21 -16.53
C GLY A 225 33.64 11.05 -17.36
N LEU A 226 34.50 10.22 -16.79
CA LEU A 226 35.03 9.01 -17.43
C LEU A 226 33.92 7.97 -17.67
N ALA A 227 33.03 7.75 -16.71
CA ALA A 227 31.91 6.83 -16.88
C ALA A 227 30.99 7.25 -18.05
N LYS A 228 30.66 8.55 -18.14
CA LYS A 228 29.84 9.11 -19.23
C LYS A 228 30.46 8.91 -20.61
N GLN A 229 31.79 8.99 -20.74
CA GLN A 229 32.49 8.74 -22.00
C GLN A 229 32.37 7.29 -22.49
N THR A 230 32.04 6.35 -21.62
CA THR A 230 31.82 4.94 -21.97
C THR A 230 30.38 4.60 -22.38
N LEU A 231 29.45 5.54 -22.24
CA LEU A 231 28.05 5.34 -22.61
C LEU A 231 27.87 5.43 -24.12
N ALA A 232 26.80 4.83 -24.64
CA ALA A 232 26.43 4.88 -26.04
C ALA A 232 24.93 5.18 -26.23
N GLY A 233 24.57 5.66 -27.42
CA GLY A 233 23.18 5.89 -27.82
C GLY A 233 22.46 6.97 -27.01
N SER A 234 21.14 6.84 -26.86
CA SER A 234 20.29 7.84 -26.21
C SER A 234 20.57 8.05 -24.72
N LEU A 235 21.24 7.10 -24.05
CA LEU A 235 21.68 7.29 -22.67
C LEU A 235 22.88 8.25 -22.59
N GLN A 236 23.82 8.16 -23.53
CA GLN A 236 24.96 9.07 -23.61
C GLN A 236 24.50 10.51 -23.80
N GLU A 237 23.66 10.76 -24.82
CA GLU A 237 23.14 12.10 -25.15
C GLU A 237 22.44 12.76 -23.96
N ARG A 238 21.60 12.01 -23.23
CA ARG A 238 20.90 12.52 -22.05
C ARG A 238 21.85 12.78 -20.87
N ALA A 239 22.85 11.92 -20.70
CA ALA A 239 23.84 12.04 -19.63
C ALA A 239 24.82 13.21 -19.82
N GLU A 240 25.00 13.74 -21.04
CA GLU A 240 25.91 14.86 -21.30
C GLU A 240 25.60 16.08 -20.42
N SER A 241 24.32 16.37 -20.24
CA SER A 241 23.85 17.51 -19.43
C SER A 241 23.89 17.27 -17.92
N TYR A 242 24.10 16.02 -17.48
CA TYR A 242 24.14 15.68 -16.06
C TYR A 242 25.41 16.21 -15.38
N LYS A 243 25.20 16.88 -14.24
CA LYS A 243 26.25 17.32 -13.32
C LYS A 243 26.19 16.49 -12.04
N SER A 244 27.35 16.15 -11.49
CA SER A 244 27.48 15.41 -10.24
C SER A 244 26.66 16.05 -9.13
N PHE A 245 25.80 15.28 -8.48
CA PHE A 245 25.01 15.74 -7.35
C PHE A 245 25.79 15.48 -6.06
N ILE A 246 26.44 16.51 -5.51
CA ILE A 246 27.32 16.39 -4.34
C ILE A 246 26.82 17.32 -3.21
N THR A 247 26.86 16.84 -1.97
CA THR A 247 26.66 17.63 -0.75
C THR A 247 27.78 17.36 0.27
N TYR A 248 27.78 18.08 1.39
CA TYR A 248 28.74 17.92 2.49
C TYR A 248 27.99 17.78 3.81
N HIS A 249 28.01 16.59 4.40
CA HIS A 249 27.43 16.32 5.70
C HIS A 249 28.40 16.75 6.81
N SER A 250 28.13 17.93 7.36
CA SER A 250 28.83 18.47 8.52
C SER A 250 28.36 17.81 9.82
N THR A 251 29.21 17.83 10.85
CA THR A 251 28.73 17.56 12.21
C THR A 251 27.91 18.74 12.74
N GLN A 252 27.65 18.78 14.05
CA GLN A 252 27.12 19.92 14.78
C GLN A 252 28.13 21.08 14.91
N GLY A 253 27.69 22.20 15.47
CA GLY A 253 28.60 23.30 15.83
C GLY A 253 29.47 22.94 17.03
N TRP A 254 30.79 22.92 16.85
CA TRP A 254 31.77 22.48 17.87
C TRP A 254 32.75 23.55 18.31
N ASN A 255 32.99 24.56 17.47
CA ASN A 255 33.86 25.69 17.81
C ASN A 255 33.28 26.98 17.21
N PRO A 256 32.87 27.95 18.04
CA PRO A 256 32.18 29.16 17.58
C PRO A 256 33.10 30.15 16.87
N ASP A 257 34.43 30.02 16.98
CA ASP A 257 35.39 30.91 16.32
C ASP A 257 35.62 30.52 14.83
N TYR A 258 35.02 29.41 14.39
CA TYR A 258 35.15 28.88 13.03
C TYR A 258 33.80 28.89 12.30
N PRO A 259 33.80 28.82 10.96
CA PRO A 259 32.58 28.88 10.18
C PRO A 259 31.54 27.84 10.60
N CYS A 260 30.28 28.27 10.64
CA CYS A 260 29.16 27.50 11.12
C CYS A 260 29.02 26.15 10.40
N ALA A 261 28.51 25.13 11.12
CA ALA A 261 28.40 23.76 10.63
C ALA A 261 27.22 23.58 9.65
N MET A 262 27.36 24.17 8.46
CA MET A 262 26.49 24.03 7.30
C MET A 262 27.36 23.92 6.05
N ALA A 263 26.97 23.08 5.08
CA ALA A 263 27.80 22.78 3.91
C ALA A 263 28.25 24.04 3.16
N SER A 264 27.32 24.97 2.88
CA SER A 264 27.62 26.22 2.16
C SER A 264 28.53 27.18 2.92
N VAL A 265 28.53 27.15 4.24
CA VAL A 265 29.36 28.03 5.06
C VAL A 265 30.78 27.49 5.16
N GLN A 266 30.94 26.16 5.19
CA GLN A 266 32.25 25.52 5.22
C GLN A 266 32.94 25.54 3.84
N PHE A 267 32.15 25.53 2.76
CA PHE A 267 32.61 25.56 1.39
C PHE A 267 31.88 26.64 0.57
N PRO A 268 32.13 27.94 0.86
CA PRO A 268 31.40 29.04 0.24
C PRO A 268 31.64 29.13 -1.28
N ASP A 269 32.83 28.75 -1.74
CA ASP A 269 33.24 28.83 -3.13
C ASP A 269 33.07 27.51 -3.91
N ALA A 270 32.50 26.47 -3.30
CA ALA A 270 32.37 25.15 -3.93
C ALA A 270 31.31 25.13 -5.04
N GLU A 271 31.76 25.07 -6.29
CA GLU A 271 30.89 24.87 -7.46
C GLU A 271 30.28 23.46 -7.52
N TRP A 272 30.91 22.47 -6.88
CA TRP A 272 30.44 21.08 -6.83
C TRP A 272 29.24 20.88 -5.89
N LEU A 273 29.02 21.81 -4.94
CA LEU A 273 27.98 21.70 -3.92
C LEU A 273 26.59 21.95 -4.55
N SER A 274 25.81 20.87 -4.69
CA SER A 274 24.49 20.82 -5.35
C SER A 274 23.31 20.98 -4.40
N LEU A 275 23.45 20.53 -3.15
CA LEU A 275 22.46 20.59 -2.09
C LEU A 275 23.15 21.12 -0.83
N ASP A 276 22.61 22.17 -0.20
CA ASP A 276 23.08 22.60 1.11
C ASP A 276 22.45 21.73 2.20
N CYS A 277 23.23 21.40 3.23
CA CYS A 277 22.69 20.60 4.32
C CYS A 277 23.33 20.90 5.68
N VAL A 278 22.62 20.43 6.71
CA VAL A 278 22.98 20.52 8.12
C VAL A 278 22.61 19.22 8.83
N GLN A 279 23.25 18.98 9.97
CA GLN A 279 22.79 18.04 11.00
C GLN A 279 22.28 18.85 12.20
N SER A 280 20.97 18.90 12.41
CA SER A 280 20.40 19.57 13.58
C SER A 280 20.31 18.66 14.82
N GLY A 281 20.35 17.34 14.63
CA GLY A 281 20.18 16.34 15.67
C GLY A 281 21.40 16.15 16.58
N HIS A 282 21.30 15.48 17.73
CA HIS A 282 20.09 14.87 18.32
C HIS A 282 19.85 15.34 19.77
N SER A 283 20.33 16.54 20.11
CA SER A 283 20.21 17.13 21.45
C SER A 283 19.41 18.43 21.41
N ASP A 284 18.67 18.68 22.50
CA ASP A 284 18.08 19.99 22.83
C ASP A 284 18.79 20.63 24.04
N GLU A 285 19.95 20.10 24.41
CA GLU A 285 20.75 20.60 25.52
C GLU A 285 22.21 20.81 25.11
N LEU A 286 22.87 21.76 25.77
CA LEU A 286 24.32 21.90 25.69
C LEU A 286 24.93 20.60 26.22
N MET A 287 25.63 19.87 25.34
CA MET A 287 26.26 18.60 25.67
C MET A 287 27.44 18.72 26.63
N HIS A 288 27.98 19.93 26.77
CA HIS A 288 29.20 20.22 27.50
C HIS A 288 28.99 21.39 28.46
N PRO A 289 29.78 21.48 29.55
CA PRO A 289 29.68 22.60 30.48
C PRO A 289 29.92 23.93 29.74
N PRO A 290 29.30 25.04 30.18
CA PRO A 290 29.45 26.34 29.50
C PRO A 290 30.90 26.82 29.33
N SER A 291 31.82 26.35 30.18
CA SER A 291 33.25 26.62 30.07
C SER A 291 33.90 26.05 28.80
N ALA A 292 33.26 25.09 28.13
CA ALA A 292 33.72 24.53 26.87
C ALA A 292 33.45 25.44 25.66
N HIS A 293 32.55 26.42 25.78
CA HIS A 293 32.23 27.39 24.70
C HIS A 293 31.82 26.73 23.37
N ILE A 294 30.87 25.80 23.40
CA ILE A 294 30.32 25.16 22.20
C ILE A 294 28.97 25.81 21.83
N ASP A 295 28.76 26.08 20.54
CA ASP A 295 27.52 26.60 19.98
C ASP A 295 26.86 25.55 19.06
N MET A 296 25.94 24.76 19.62
CA MET A 296 25.25 23.65 18.94
C MET A 296 23.86 24.07 18.46
N TRP A 297 23.36 23.38 17.45
CA TRP A 297 21.95 23.40 17.09
C TRP A 297 21.11 22.65 18.13
N PHE A 298 19.91 23.17 18.40
CA PHE A 298 18.86 22.40 19.07
C PHE A 298 18.03 21.67 18.03
N ALA A 299 17.82 20.37 18.22
CA ALA A 299 17.08 19.52 17.29
C ALA A 299 15.64 20.04 17.06
N ARG A 300 14.96 20.55 18.09
CA ARG A 300 13.64 21.20 17.97
C ARG A 300 13.64 22.55 17.25
N ASN A 301 14.82 23.13 17.01
CA ASN A 301 14.97 24.41 16.32
C ASN A 301 15.59 24.23 14.93
N SER A 302 15.43 23.07 14.28
CA SER A 302 16.00 22.78 12.95
C SER A 302 15.60 23.79 11.86
N TYR A 303 14.49 24.49 12.04
CA TYR A 303 14.08 25.59 11.16
C TYR A 303 15.12 26.71 11.07
N ILE A 304 15.93 26.92 12.10
CA ILE A 304 16.94 28.00 12.15
C ILE A 304 18.04 27.77 11.13
N PRO A 305 18.81 26.66 11.18
CA PRO A 305 19.81 26.41 10.16
C PRO A 305 19.18 26.26 8.77
N VAL A 306 17.97 25.71 8.66
CA VAL A 306 17.27 25.65 7.36
C VAL A 306 16.99 27.04 6.78
N ARG A 307 16.49 28.00 7.57
CA ARG A 307 16.28 29.38 7.10
C ARG A 307 17.60 30.07 6.74
N GLN A 308 18.66 29.83 7.51
CA GLN A 308 19.99 30.36 7.22
C GLN A 308 20.49 29.84 5.87
N MET A 309 20.50 28.52 5.66
CA MET A 309 20.85 27.92 4.37
C MET A 309 19.94 28.44 3.23
N TYR A 310 18.63 28.54 3.47
CA TYR A 310 17.69 29.04 2.45
C TYR A 310 17.95 30.50 2.06
N SER A 311 18.49 31.29 2.98
CA SER A 311 18.89 32.68 2.71
C SER A 311 20.25 32.80 2.02
N HIS A 312 21.07 31.74 2.03
CA HIS A 312 22.37 31.73 1.37
C HIS A 312 22.21 31.51 -0.15
N SER A 313 23.05 32.20 -0.92
CA SER A 313 23.19 32.01 -2.36
C SER A 313 24.56 31.47 -2.70
N LEU A 314 24.65 30.74 -3.81
CA LEU A 314 25.88 30.42 -4.52
C LEU A 314 26.70 31.70 -4.79
N PRO A 315 28.03 31.61 -5.01
CA PRO A 315 28.85 32.75 -5.44
C PRO A 315 28.32 33.49 -6.67
N ASN A 316 27.60 32.78 -7.56
CA ASN A 316 26.96 33.35 -8.75
C ASN A 316 25.58 33.99 -8.50
N GLY A 317 25.16 34.11 -7.23
CA GLY A 317 23.91 34.73 -6.79
C GLY A 317 22.68 33.82 -6.85
N LYS A 318 22.77 32.60 -7.40
CA LYS A 318 21.63 31.67 -7.46
C LYS A 318 21.40 30.97 -6.11
N PRO A 319 20.14 30.69 -5.73
CA PRO A 319 19.87 29.88 -4.54
C PRO A 319 20.27 28.41 -4.78
N ARG A 320 20.28 27.63 -3.71
CA ARG A 320 20.51 26.19 -3.71
C ARG A 320 19.38 25.48 -2.92
N PRO A 321 19.00 24.23 -3.27
CA PRO A 321 18.13 23.45 -2.42
C PRO A 321 18.79 23.23 -1.06
N VAL A 322 17.97 23.14 -0.01
CA VAL A 322 18.46 22.98 1.37
C VAL A 322 17.73 21.84 2.07
N ILE A 323 18.40 21.14 2.98
CA ILE A 323 17.79 20.07 3.77
C ILE A 323 18.43 19.96 5.15
N ASP A 324 17.64 19.59 6.15
CA ASP A 324 18.18 19.01 7.38
C ASP A 324 18.41 17.51 7.13
N LEU A 325 19.69 17.14 6.94
CA LEU A 325 20.10 15.83 6.49
C LEU A 325 20.13 14.81 7.63
N GLU A 326 20.34 15.28 8.86
CA GLU A 326 20.39 14.43 10.06
C GLU A 326 19.71 15.15 11.24
N PRO A 327 18.36 15.16 11.27
CA PRO A 327 17.59 15.64 12.42
C PRO A 327 17.62 14.64 13.58
N HIS A 328 16.91 14.89 14.68
CA HIS A 328 16.71 13.89 15.74
C HIS A 328 16.09 12.60 15.19
N TYR A 329 16.62 11.47 15.65
CA TYR A 329 16.16 10.14 15.26
C TYR A 329 15.02 9.64 16.16
N GLU A 330 14.01 8.99 15.58
CA GLU A 330 12.96 8.33 16.36
C GLU A 330 13.56 7.19 17.18
N ALA A 331 12.98 6.92 18.35
CA ALA A 331 13.48 5.92 19.29
C ALA A 331 14.94 6.17 19.78
N THR A 332 15.41 7.41 19.70
CA THR A 332 16.71 7.83 20.24
C THR A 332 16.53 8.67 21.49
N HIS A 333 17.23 8.30 22.57
CA HIS A 333 17.33 9.16 23.75
C HIS A 333 18.09 10.45 23.43
N TYR A 334 17.77 11.56 24.11
CA TYR A 334 18.45 12.83 23.84
C TYR A 334 19.95 12.68 24.05
N HIS A 335 20.73 13.08 23.03
CA HIS A 335 22.17 12.90 23.02
C HIS A 335 22.61 11.43 23.27
N PHE A 336 21.78 10.46 22.90
CA PHE A 336 22.00 9.03 23.14
C PHE A 336 22.18 8.66 24.63
N ASP A 337 21.77 9.51 25.58
CA ASP A 337 21.85 9.28 27.03
C ASP A 337 20.59 8.53 27.53
N PRO A 338 20.70 7.25 27.94
CA PRO A 338 19.54 6.45 28.37
C PRO A 338 18.78 7.03 29.58
N SER A 339 19.38 7.96 30.33
CA SER A 339 18.72 8.66 31.45
C SER A 339 17.76 9.77 31.01
N ARG A 340 17.80 10.16 29.74
CA ARG A 340 17.01 11.27 29.18
C ARG A 340 15.76 10.78 28.43
N PRO A 341 14.80 11.66 28.11
CA PRO A 341 13.66 11.29 27.27
C PRO A 341 14.07 10.83 25.87
N MET A 342 13.17 10.07 25.23
CA MET A 342 13.34 9.56 23.87
C MET A 342 12.50 10.38 22.88
N TRP A 343 13.06 10.63 21.70
CA TRP A 343 12.35 11.23 20.58
C TRP A 343 11.29 10.27 20.03
N ASN A 344 10.09 10.79 19.78
CA ASN A 344 8.97 10.01 19.25
C ASN A 344 8.45 10.59 17.91
N ALA A 345 7.48 9.90 17.31
CA ALA A 345 6.88 10.32 16.05
C ALA A 345 6.31 11.75 16.03
N ASP A 346 5.91 12.32 17.16
CA ASP A 346 5.40 13.70 17.26
C ASP A 346 6.54 14.70 17.10
N ASP A 347 7.69 14.43 17.73
CA ASP A 347 8.90 15.24 17.54
C ASP A 347 9.37 15.20 16.08
N ILE A 348 9.33 14.03 15.44
CA ILE A 348 9.68 13.87 14.01
C ILE A 348 8.76 14.70 13.12
N ARG A 349 7.43 14.65 13.34
CA ARG A 349 6.47 15.45 12.57
C ARG A 349 6.68 16.94 12.79
N ALA A 350 6.86 17.36 14.04
CA ALA A 350 7.04 18.77 14.37
C ALA A 350 8.27 19.35 13.67
N GLY A 351 9.44 18.71 13.85
CA GLY A 351 10.68 19.15 13.21
C GLY A 351 10.63 19.06 11.69
N GLY A 352 10.01 18.00 11.14
CA GLY A 352 9.87 17.84 9.70
C GLY A 352 9.02 18.92 9.03
N TRP A 353 7.85 19.23 9.58
CA TRP A 353 7.01 20.31 9.04
C TRP A 353 7.66 21.67 9.19
N GLN A 354 8.35 21.92 10.31
CA GLN A 354 9.05 23.18 10.56
C GLN A 354 10.21 23.40 9.58
N ALA A 355 11.05 22.37 9.34
CA ALA A 355 12.11 22.42 8.34
C ALA A 355 11.54 22.65 6.94
N LEU A 356 10.53 21.88 6.55
CA LEU A 356 9.90 21.99 5.24
C LEU A 356 9.29 23.38 5.00
N PHE A 357 8.53 23.91 5.95
CA PHE A 357 7.86 25.22 5.84
C PHE A 357 8.85 26.38 5.99
N SER A 358 10.09 26.10 6.38
CA SER A 358 11.19 27.05 6.41
C SER A 358 12.05 27.04 5.15
N GLY A 359 11.70 26.20 4.16
CA GLY A 359 12.32 26.20 2.83
C GLY A 359 13.06 24.92 2.46
N ALA A 360 13.08 23.90 3.31
CA ALA A 360 13.71 22.63 2.95
C ALA A 360 13.03 22.00 1.71
N CYS A 361 13.80 21.34 0.86
CA CYS A 361 13.30 20.67 -0.35
C CYS A 361 12.67 19.29 -0.07
N GLY A 362 12.64 18.89 1.19
CA GLY A 362 12.21 17.58 1.64
C GLY A 362 12.54 17.36 3.12
N TYR A 363 12.66 16.11 3.52
CA TYR A 363 13.02 15.71 4.89
C TYR A 363 13.81 14.40 4.89
N THR A 364 14.73 14.27 5.83
CA THR A 364 15.44 13.01 6.08
C THR A 364 15.01 12.45 7.43
N TYR A 365 14.55 11.20 7.43
CA TYR A 365 14.16 10.47 8.62
C TYR A 365 15.29 9.58 9.10
N GLY A 366 15.31 9.25 10.39
CA GLY A 366 16.20 8.23 10.93
C GLY A 366 15.69 7.67 12.24
N VAL A 367 16.20 6.49 12.59
CA VAL A 367 15.84 5.74 13.80
C VAL A 367 17.12 5.21 14.43
N ASN A 368 17.20 5.21 15.76
CA ASN A 368 18.37 4.74 16.50
C ASN A 368 18.83 3.35 16.07
N SER A 369 17.94 2.37 16.03
CA SER A 369 18.29 0.99 15.70
C SER A 369 18.63 0.81 14.21
N ILE A 370 18.05 1.62 13.32
CA ILE A 370 18.17 1.46 11.86
C ILE A 370 19.44 2.09 11.32
N TRP A 371 19.83 3.30 11.76
CA TRP A 371 21.04 3.94 11.24
C TRP A 371 22.27 3.04 11.41
N GLN A 372 22.34 2.33 12.54
CA GLN A 372 23.41 1.41 12.91
C GLN A 372 23.15 -0.05 12.54
N MET A 373 21.99 -0.38 11.95
CA MET A 373 21.55 -1.76 11.68
C MET A 373 21.70 -2.68 12.90
N TYR A 374 21.19 -2.22 14.04
CA TYR A 374 21.25 -2.93 15.32
C TYR A 374 20.63 -4.32 15.17
N ASN A 375 21.39 -5.35 15.53
CA ASN A 375 20.91 -6.73 15.50
C ASN A 375 21.56 -7.54 16.62
N ALA A 376 20.86 -7.67 17.75
CA ALA A 376 21.26 -8.49 18.90
C ALA A 376 21.34 -9.99 18.57
N PHE A 377 20.68 -10.44 17.49
CA PHE A 377 20.73 -11.85 17.07
C PHE A 377 21.92 -12.14 16.16
N SER A 378 22.62 -11.13 15.68
CA SER A 378 23.77 -11.31 14.80
C SER A 378 24.97 -11.82 15.56
N THR A 379 25.48 -12.99 15.15
CA THR A 379 26.71 -13.57 15.71
C THR A 379 27.99 -12.98 15.12
N THR A 380 27.89 -12.26 13.99
CA THR A 380 29.04 -11.64 13.29
C THR A 380 29.08 -10.12 13.46
N HIS A 381 27.92 -9.48 13.57
CA HIS A 381 27.76 -8.03 13.68
C HIS A 381 26.78 -7.70 14.82
N GLY A 382 27.11 -8.17 16.02
CA GLY A 382 26.35 -7.89 17.23
C GLY A 382 26.31 -6.38 17.56
N PRO A 383 25.47 -5.96 18.51
CA PRO A 383 25.26 -4.55 18.85
C PRO A 383 26.57 -3.78 19.05
N ASN A 384 26.60 -2.54 18.55
CA ASN A 384 27.73 -1.63 18.76
C ASN A 384 27.97 -1.45 20.27
N GLN A 385 29.22 -1.60 20.69
CA GLN A 385 29.63 -1.56 22.11
C GLN A 385 29.86 -0.11 22.61
N GLY A 386 29.21 0.90 22.00
CA GLY A 386 29.47 2.33 22.18
C GLY A 386 28.22 3.18 22.47
N THR A 387 28.27 4.49 22.14
CA THR A 387 27.27 5.56 22.42
C THR A 387 25.95 5.39 21.65
N THR A 388 25.32 4.23 21.76
CA THR A 388 24.00 3.98 21.18
C THR A 388 23.05 3.58 22.28
N SER A 389 21.87 4.16 22.25
CA SER A 389 20.75 3.86 23.15
C SER A 389 19.70 2.97 22.48
N ALA A 390 20.09 2.23 21.42
CA ALA A 390 19.17 1.34 20.73
C ALA A 390 18.92 0.08 21.57
N GLU A 391 17.66 -0.20 21.86
CA GLU A 391 17.25 -1.31 22.74
C GLU A 391 16.74 -2.54 21.97
N THR A 392 16.54 -2.44 20.65
CA THR A 392 15.92 -3.49 19.83
C THR A 392 16.47 -3.55 18.40
N ASN A 393 16.13 -4.63 17.69
CA ASN A 393 16.60 -4.88 16.33
C ASN A 393 15.94 -3.96 15.30
N TRP A 394 16.74 -3.52 14.32
CA TRP A 394 16.32 -2.59 13.26
C TRP A 394 15.03 -3.04 12.54
N PHE A 395 14.87 -4.35 12.31
CA PHE A 395 13.72 -4.90 11.60
C PHE A 395 12.42 -4.89 12.42
N TYR A 396 12.48 -4.72 13.75
CA TYR A 396 11.29 -4.49 14.57
C TYR A 396 10.81 -3.03 14.53
N GLU A 397 11.69 -2.10 14.18
CA GLU A 397 11.42 -0.66 14.17
C GLU A 397 11.26 -0.08 12.76
N LEU A 398 11.23 -0.94 11.73
CA LEU A 398 10.89 -0.53 10.38
C LEU A 398 9.57 0.24 10.34
N ASP A 399 8.58 -0.21 11.11
CA ASP A 399 7.20 0.29 11.13
C ASP A 399 6.89 1.24 12.30
N LEU A 400 7.90 1.92 12.86
CA LEU A 400 7.65 3.02 13.80
C LEU A 400 6.76 4.11 13.14
N PRO A 401 5.88 4.77 13.91
CA PRO A 401 4.89 5.69 13.33
C PRO A 401 5.49 6.84 12.52
N GLY A 402 6.66 7.37 12.91
CA GLY A 402 7.33 8.45 12.16
C GLY A 402 7.62 8.08 10.72
N SER A 403 7.99 6.83 10.44
CA SER A 403 8.26 6.33 9.08
C SER A 403 7.05 6.42 8.14
N PHE A 404 5.83 6.28 8.67
CA PHE A 404 4.60 6.48 7.90
C PHE A 404 4.24 7.96 7.77
N HIS A 405 4.41 8.72 8.86
CA HIS A 405 4.07 10.14 8.91
C HIS A 405 4.87 10.97 7.91
N VAL A 406 6.17 10.72 7.75
CA VAL A 406 7.00 11.42 6.75
C VAL A 406 6.59 11.10 5.31
N GLY A 407 6.08 9.88 5.07
CA GLY A 407 5.44 9.50 3.81
C GLY A 407 4.14 10.28 3.53
N VAL A 408 3.36 10.56 4.58
CA VAL A 408 2.18 11.43 4.48
C VAL A 408 2.57 12.88 4.18
N MET A 409 3.64 13.40 4.82
CA MET A 409 4.16 14.75 4.51
C MET A 409 4.46 14.90 3.02
N ARG A 410 5.18 13.93 2.45
CA ARG A 410 5.49 13.87 1.02
C ARG A 410 4.22 13.87 0.17
N LYS A 411 3.22 13.03 0.50
CA LYS A 411 1.96 12.95 -0.26
C LYS A 411 1.19 14.28 -0.25
N ILE A 412 1.11 14.93 0.91
CA ILE A 412 0.47 16.25 1.04
C ILE A 412 1.14 17.25 0.11
N MET A 413 2.48 17.40 0.19
CA MET A 413 3.18 18.40 -0.61
C MET A 413 3.09 18.14 -2.12
N LEU A 414 3.15 16.89 -2.56
CA LEU A 414 3.04 16.53 -3.97
C LEU A 414 1.60 16.59 -4.51
N SER A 415 0.59 16.66 -3.64
CA SER A 415 -0.81 16.80 -4.05
C SER A 415 -1.22 18.24 -4.37
N LEU A 416 -0.39 19.22 -4.01
CA LEU A 416 -0.67 20.64 -4.16
C LEU A 416 -0.21 21.13 -5.55
N PRO A 417 -0.98 22.01 -6.21
CA PRO A 417 -0.57 22.61 -7.48
C PRO A 417 0.63 23.56 -7.29
N ASN A 418 1.27 23.95 -8.40
CA ASN A 418 2.30 24.99 -8.40
C ASN A 418 3.47 24.73 -7.43
N TYR A 419 3.90 23.48 -7.30
CA TYR A 419 4.95 23.05 -6.35
C TYR A 419 6.19 23.95 -6.31
N PHE A 420 6.67 24.39 -7.48
CA PHE A 420 7.89 25.19 -7.61
C PHE A 420 7.73 26.67 -7.24
N SER A 421 6.51 27.21 -7.07
CA SER A 421 6.33 28.56 -6.53
C SER A 421 6.24 28.60 -5.00
N ARG A 422 6.42 27.45 -4.34
CA ARG A 422 6.42 27.34 -2.89
C ARG A 422 7.56 28.16 -2.28
N VAL A 423 7.21 29.01 -1.32
CA VAL A 423 8.15 29.81 -0.52
C VAL A 423 7.79 29.71 0.96
N PRO A 424 8.78 29.72 1.88
CA PRO A 424 8.53 29.98 3.28
C PRO A 424 8.03 31.43 3.44
N ASP A 425 6.92 31.63 4.14
CA ASP A 425 6.35 32.97 4.35
C ASP A 425 5.59 33.00 5.68
N GLN A 426 6.20 33.64 6.68
CA GLN A 426 5.60 33.79 8.00
C GLN A 426 4.71 35.05 8.10
N ASP A 427 4.85 36.00 7.17
CA ASP A 427 4.27 37.34 7.28
C ASP A 427 2.75 37.38 7.06
N PHE A 428 2.19 36.28 6.52
CA PHE A 428 0.75 36.12 6.41
C PHE A 428 0.10 35.62 7.71
N ILE A 429 0.87 35.16 8.70
CA ILE A 429 0.36 34.81 10.03
C ILE A 429 0.47 36.05 10.91
N VAL A 430 -0.67 36.64 11.28
CA VAL A 430 -0.72 37.90 12.03
C VAL A 430 -0.88 37.71 13.54
N SER A 431 -1.23 36.50 13.98
CA SER A 431 -1.14 36.09 15.38
C SER A 431 0.30 35.71 15.75
N SER A 432 0.59 35.56 17.05
CA SER A 432 1.90 35.04 17.48
C SER A 432 2.18 33.68 16.85
N THR A 433 3.40 33.51 16.34
CA THR A 433 3.90 32.25 15.80
C THR A 433 4.60 31.39 16.87
N ASN A 434 4.66 31.86 18.12
CA ASN A 434 5.53 31.29 19.17
C ASN A 434 7.01 31.20 18.76
N GLU A 435 7.47 32.05 17.85
CA GLU A 435 8.88 32.11 17.49
C GLU A 435 9.68 32.68 18.67
N LEU A 436 10.67 31.90 19.13
CA LEU A 436 11.50 32.22 20.29
C LEU A 436 12.91 32.65 19.86
N ASP A 437 13.68 33.13 20.83
CA ASP A 437 15.12 33.36 20.66
C ASP A 437 15.82 32.06 20.19
N PRO A 438 16.73 32.13 19.19
CA PRO A 438 17.44 30.98 18.63
C PRO A 438 18.10 30.05 19.65
N HIS A 439 18.52 30.60 20.78
CA HIS A 439 19.22 29.88 21.85
C HIS A 439 18.26 29.35 22.95
N VAL A 440 16.94 29.38 22.73
CA VAL A 440 15.93 28.87 23.67
C VAL A 440 15.39 27.50 23.23
N ARG A 441 15.29 26.59 24.20
CA ARG A 441 14.88 25.18 24.08
C ARG A 441 13.36 24.99 23.96
N ALA A 442 12.70 25.63 22.99
CA ALA A 442 11.23 25.52 22.84
C ALA A 442 10.70 25.82 21.42
N GLY A 443 11.47 25.51 20.37
CA GLY A 443 11.03 25.65 18.98
C GLY A 443 9.93 24.67 18.55
N ASP A 444 9.64 23.63 19.32
CA ASP A 444 8.53 22.68 19.05
C ASP A 444 7.17 23.35 18.98
N LYS A 445 6.99 24.52 19.61
CA LYS A 445 5.74 25.29 19.56
C LYS A 445 5.64 26.25 18.39
N LEU A 446 6.70 26.37 17.57
CA LEU A 446 6.72 27.26 16.43
C LEU A 446 5.60 26.90 15.45
N VAL A 447 4.74 27.88 15.20
CA VAL A 447 3.78 27.88 14.09
C VAL A 447 4.52 28.36 12.86
N THR A 448 4.52 27.53 11.81
CA THR A 448 5.18 27.85 10.54
C THR A 448 4.16 27.98 9.42
N GLY A 449 4.39 28.93 8.53
CA GLY A 449 3.62 29.22 7.33
C GLY A 449 4.48 29.06 6.08
N THR A 450 3.88 28.45 5.06
CA THR A 450 4.43 28.40 3.70
C THR A 450 3.29 28.60 2.72
N ARG A 451 3.58 29.19 1.56
CA ARG A 451 2.59 29.38 0.51
C ARG A 451 3.21 29.15 -0.86
N ALA A 452 2.37 28.94 -1.85
CA ALA A 452 2.71 29.00 -3.26
C ALA A 452 1.60 29.74 -4.00
N ASP A 453 1.63 29.70 -5.33
CA ASP A 453 0.49 30.16 -6.11
C ASP A 453 -0.72 29.26 -5.83
N GLU A 454 -1.85 29.87 -5.49
CA GLU A 454 -3.16 29.24 -5.24
C GLU A 454 -3.35 28.53 -3.89
N TRP A 455 -2.32 28.40 -3.05
CA TRP A 455 -2.47 27.79 -1.73
C TRP A 455 -1.52 28.34 -0.68
N ALA A 456 -1.96 28.29 0.58
CA ALA A 456 -1.14 28.56 1.76
C ALA A 456 -1.41 27.47 2.80
N LEU A 457 -0.36 27.07 3.52
CA LEU A 457 -0.43 26.10 4.61
C LEU A 457 0.16 26.71 5.88
N VAL A 458 -0.46 26.38 7.02
CA VAL A 458 0.07 26.69 8.34
C VAL A 458 0.16 25.39 9.13
N HIS A 459 1.32 25.13 9.72
CA HIS A 459 1.54 24.00 10.62
C HIS A 459 1.39 24.49 12.07
N LEU A 460 0.44 23.90 12.79
CA LEU A 460 0.20 24.13 14.21
C LEU A 460 0.62 22.87 14.98
N PRO A 461 1.85 22.78 15.50
CA PRO A 461 2.37 21.55 16.09
C PRO A 461 1.54 21.01 17.27
N TYR A 462 0.86 21.91 18.00
CA TYR A 462 0.00 21.59 19.13
C TYR A 462 -1.48 22.02 18.91
N GLY A 463 -1.87 22.34 17.66
CA GLY A 463 -3.20 22.86 17.34
C GLY A 463 -3.43 24.30 17.84
N GLY A 464 -4.71 24.66 18.07
CA GLY A 464 -5.11 25.99 18.56
C GLY A 464 -5.71 26.90 17.49
N SER A 465 -5.71 28.21 17.76
CA SER A 465 -6.24 29.23 16.85
C SER A 465 -5.14 30.16 16.36
N ILE A 466 -5.19 30.51 15.08
CA ILE A 466 -4.31 31.48 14.43
C ILE A 466 -5.15 32.52 13.69
N SER A 467 -4.56 33.68 13.46
CA SER A 467 -5.10 34.69 12.57
C SER A 467 -4.18 34.81 11.35
N ILE A 468 -4.77 34.80 10.15
CA ILE A 468 -4.05 34.91 8.88
C ILE A 468 -4.54 36.09 8.05
N ASP A 469 -3.64 36.75 7.33
CA ASP A 469 -3.92 37.72 6.29
C ASP A 469 -4.08 36.99 4.95
N LEU A 470 -5.32 36.76 4.53
CA LEU A 470 -5.63 36.03 3.30
C LEU A 470 -5.13 36.73 2.04
N ALA A 471 -5.06 38.07 2.03
CA ALA A 471 -4.58 38.81 0.87
C ALA A 471 -3.07 38.60 0.65
N LYS A 472 -2.31 38.38 1.73
CA LYS A 472 -0.90 37.97 1.67
C LYS A 472 -0.74 36.47 1.42
N ALA A 473 -1.58 35.64 2.05
CA ALA A 473 -1.51 34.20 1.92
C ALA A 473 -1.83 33.73 0.49
N LEU A 474 -2.79 34.38 -0.17
CA LEU A 474 -3.27 34.05 -1.52
C LEU A 474 -3.37 35.31 -2.40
N PRO A 475 -2.23 35.92 -2.81
CA PRO A 475 -2.26 37.16 -3.58
C PRO A 475 -3.00 36.98 -4.91
N GLY A 476 -4.07 37.74 -5.14
CA GLY A 476 -4.82 37.75 -6.40
C GLY A 476 -5.91 36.69 -6.57
N ASN A 477 -6.16 35.85 -5.56
CA ASN A 477 -7.21 34.82 -5.58
C ASN A 477 -8.15 34.95 -4.39
N GLU A 478 -9.46 35.08 -4.63
CA GLU A 478 -10.47 34.85 -3.57
C GLU A 478 -10.76 33.33 -3.48
N PRO A 479 -10.60 32.69 -2.31
CA PRO A 479 -10.83 31.25 -2.18
C PRO A 479 -12.32 30.92 -2.37
N SER A 480 -12.64 30.12 -3.40
CA SER A 480 -14.01 29.68 -3.70
C SER A 480 -14.44 28.41 -2.94
N ILE A 481 -13.50 27.66 -2.35
CA ILE A 481 -13.77 26.38 -1.67
C ILE A 481 -12.85 26.22 -0.44
N TRP A 482 -13.45 26.01 0.73
CA TRP A 482 -12.77 25.50 1.93
C TRP A 482 -12.80 23.97 1.88
N ARG A 483 -11.63 23.31 1.74
CA ARG A 483 -11.56 21.86 2.03
C ARG A 483 -11.66 21.70 3.55
N ALA A 484 -12.66 20.96 4.02
CA ALA A 484 -12.92 20.78 5.45
C ALA A 484 -11.67 20.24 6.16
N CYS A 485 -11.17 21.00 7.14
CA CYS A 485 -10.14 20.49 8.05
C CYS A 485 -10.80 19.42 8.93
N ILE A 486 -10.48 18.16 8.66
CA ILE A 486 -10.89 17.01 9.48
C ILE A 486 -9.90 16.87 10.62
N HIS A 487 -10.39 16.87 11.86
CA HIS A 487 -9.59 16.61 13.05
C HIS A 487 -9.49 15.10 13.28
N LEU A 488 -8.28 14.55 13.13
CA LEU A 488 -8.00 13.14 13.34
C LEU A 488 -7.54 12.87 14.77
N ILE A 489 -8.21 11.93 15.44
CA ILE A 489 -7.77 11.39 16.73
C ILE A 489 -7.49 9.90 16.57
N SER A 490 -6.27 9.50 16.87
CA SER A 490 -5.84 8.09 16.89
C SER A 490 -5.79 7.57 18.32
N GLY A 491 -6.25 6.34 18.53
CA GLY A 491 -6.36 5.73 19.84
C GLY A 491 -6.12 4.22 19.83
N TYR A 492 -5.97 3.64 21.02
CA TYR A 492 -5.75 2.22 21.20
C TYR A 492 -6.27 1.71 22.54
N PHE A 493 -6.55 0.41 22.62
CA PHE A 493 -6.87 -0.25 23.89
C PHE A 493 -5.62 -0.97 24.43
N VAL A 494 -5.20 -0.60 25.65
CA VAL A 494 -4.04 -1.18 26.33
C VAL A 494 -4.17 -2.71 26.43
N ASN A 495 -3.06 -3.44 26.27
CA ASN A 495 -3.00 -4.91 26.25
C ASN A 495 -3.79 -5.56 25.09
N THR A 496 -4.07 -4.81 24.03
CA THR A 496 -4.66 -5.34 22.80
C THR A 496 -3.89 -4.83 21.58
N THR A 497 -4.05 -5.53 20.45
CA THR A 497 -3.62 -5.03 19.13
C THR A 497 -4.62 -4.05 18.53
N THR A 498 -5.80 -3.85 19.15
CA THR A 498 -6.84 -2.97 18.62
C THR A 498 -6.36 -1.51 18.64
N ARG A 499 -6.46 -0.88 17.48
CA ARG A 499 -6.21 0.55 17.22
C ARG A 499 -7.43 1.13 16.54
N PHE A 500 -7.72 2.40 16.74
CA PHE A 500 -8.83 3.07 16.08
C PHE A 500 -8.50 4.53 15.78
N ASN A 501 -9.10 5.05 14.72
CA ASN A 501 -9.07 6.47 14.38
C ASN A 501 -10.49 7.04 14.38
N VAL A 502 -10.60 8.32 14.77
CA VAL A 502 -11.84 9.11 14.73
C VAL A 502 -11.58 10.36 13.89
N TYR A 503 -12.34 10.53 12.81
CA TYR A 503 -12.20 11.64 11.86
C TYR A 503 -13.35 12.63 12.06
N LEU A 504 -13.11 13.68 12.83
CA LEU A 504 -14.12 14.65 13.25
C LEU A 504 -14.18 15.82 12.24
N PRO A 505 -15.29 16.02 11.50
CA PRO A 505 -15.44 17.18 10.65
C PRO A 505 -15.68 18.46 11.48
N PRO A 506 -15.60 19.65 10.87
CA PRO A 506 -15.92 20.90 11.55
C PRO A 506 -17.31 20.89 12.21
N LYS A 507 -17.44 21.55 13.36
CA LYS A 507 -18.71 21.62 14.11
C LYS A 507 -19.87 22.18 13.28
N SER A 508 -19.59 23.07 12.32
CA SER A 508 -20.60 23.68 11.45
C SER A 508 -21.26 22.72 10.48
N VAL A 509 -20.61 21.60 10.15
CA VAL A 509 -21.15 20.59 9.23
C VAL A 509 -21.60 19.32 9.96
N TRP A 510 -21.19 19.12 11.21
CA TRP A 510 -21.55 17.92 11.96
C TRP A 510 -23.01 17.93 12.44
N GLY A 511 -23.77 16.91 12.04
CA GLY A 511 -25.19 16.72 12.32
C GLY A 511 -25.49 15.70 13.43
N GLY A 512 -24.56 15.48 14.38
CA GLY A 512 -24.81 14.67 15.57
C GLY A 512 -24.68 13.15 15.39
N ARG A 513 -23.97 12.68 14.36
CA ARG A 513 -23.88 11.24 14.03
C ARG A 513 -22.48 10.76 13.68
N PHE A 514 -22.31 9.45 13.55
CA PHE A 514 -21.11 8.82 13.00
C PHE A 514 -21.39 7.61 12.12
N PHE A 515 -20.50 7.37 11.16
CA PHE A 515 -20.44 6.15 10.36
C PHE A 515 -19.21 5.31 10.75
N GLN A 516 -19.38 4.00 10.78
CA GLN A 516 -18.32 3.05 11.10
C GLN A 516 -18.31 1.90 10.11
N HIS A 517 -17.24 1.84 9.33
CA HIS A 517 -16.97 0.73 8.41
C HIS A 517 -16.30 -0.40 9.18
N SER A 518 -16.86 -1.60 9.08
CA SER A 518 -16.31 -2.81 9.70
C SER A 518 -15.92 -3.83 8.65
N TYR A 519 -14.68 -4.33 8.74
CA TYR A 519 -14.18 -5.43 7.94
C TYR A 519 -13.04 -6.14 8.68
N PRO A 520 -12.94 -7.49 8.66
CA PRO A 520 -11.95 -8.23 9.45
C PRO A 520 -10.49 -7.90 9.14
N LEU A 521 -10.21 -7.43 7.92
CA LEU A 521 -8.87 -7.10 7.43
C LEU A 521 -8.60 -5.60 7.33
N ASN A 522 -9.51 -4.76 7.87
CA ASN A 522 -9.31 -3.31 7.82
C ASN A 522 -8.13 -2.87 8.68
N THR A 523 -7.51 -1.77 8.26
CA THR A 523 -6.59 -1.01 9.11
C THR A 523 -7.37 0.00 9.96
N GLN A 524 -6.70 0.69 10.88
CA GLN A 524 -7.30 1.80 11.61
C GLN A 524 -7.59 3.04 10.75
N ASN A 525 -7.17 3.07 9.46
CA ASN A 525 -7.27 4.25 8.62
C ASN A 525 -8.49 4.19 7.69
N ALA A 526 -9.36 5.20 7.77
CA ALA A 526 -10.49 5.33 6.85
C ALA A 526 -10.02 5.82 5.47
N THR A 527 -10.81 5.54 4.44
CA THR A 527 -10.53 6.05 3.08
C THR A 527 -10.93 7.52 2.95
N ASP A 528 -10.27 8.26 2.04
CA ASP A 528 -10.64 9.66 1.76
C ASP A 528 -12.09 9.79 1.30
N ASP A 529 -12.57 8.82 0.52
CA ASP A 529 -13.96 8.77 0.03
C ASP A 529 -14.96 8.60 1.19
N ASP A 530 -14.70 7.71 2.16
CA ASP A 530 -15.56 7.53 3.35
C ASP A 530 -15.58 8.77 4.24
N ILE A 531 -14.43 9.41 4.43
CA ILE A 531 -14.30 10.62 5.23
C ILE A 531 -15.04 11.78 4.55
N GLY A 532 -14.89 11.92 3.24
CA GLY A 532 -15.55 12.93 2.42
C GLY A 532 -17.07 12.80 2.44
N PHE A 533 -17.58 11.60 2.16
CA PHE A 533 -19.02 11.30 2.24
C PHE A 533 -19.56 11.56 3.66
N ALA A 534 -18.88 11.06 4.70
CA ALA A 534 -19.33 11.23 6.07
C ALA A 534 -19.45 12.71 6.43
N ALA A 535 -18.47 13.54 6.06
CA ALA A 535 -18.52 14.97 6.30
C ALA A 535 -19.72 15.64 5.58
N GLU A 536 -20.00 15.28 4.32
CA GLU A 536 -21.19 15.79 3.59
C GLU A 536 -22.51 15.33 4.23
N ALA A 537 -22.56 14.09 4.71
CA ALA A 537 -23.70 13.52 5.42
C ALA A 537 -23.78 13.94 6.90
N GLY A 538 -22.94 14.89 7.34
CA GLY A 538 -22.95 15.44 8.70
C GLY A 538 -22.50 14.46 9.78
N ALA A 539 -21.59 13.54 9.43
CA ALA A 539 -21.09 12.48 10.28
C ALA A 539 -19.57 12.58 10.47
N TYR A 540 -19.08 12.13 11.63
CA TYR A 540 -17.67 11.75 11.76
C TYR A 540 -17.47 10.27 11.39
N VAL A 541 -16.24 9.87 11.07
CA VAL A 541 -15.90 8.47 10.78
C VAL A 541 -15.19 7.83 11.96
N VAL A 542 -15.53 6.57 12.24
CA VAL A 542 -14.76 5.69 13.13
C VAL A 542 -14.21 4.55 12.29
N GLN A 543 -12.91 4.32 12.38
CA GLN A 543 -12.25 3.19 11.72
C GLN A 543 -11.39 2.44 12.72
N VAL A 544 -11.45 1.10 12.69
CA VAL A 544 -10.80 0.24 13.66
C VAL A 544 -9.91 -0.77 12.94
N LEU A 545 -8.70 -1.00 13.48
CA LEU A 545 -7.82 -2.07 13.04
C LEU A 545 -8.46 -3.42 13.39
N GLY A 546 -8.69 -4.21 12.34
CA GLY A 546 -9.53 -5.40 12.34
C GLY A 546 -9.06 -6.48 13.32
N GLN A 547 -9.99 -6.89 14.18
CA GLN A 547 -10.02 -8.23 14.76
C GLN A 547 -11.29 -8.94 14.24
N THR A 548 -11.51 -10.21 14.57
CA THR A 548 -12.77 -10.90 14.24
C THR A 548 -13.88 -10.54 15.24
N GLY A 549 -15.14 -10.48 14.78
CA GLY A 549 -16.33 -10.19 15.60
C GLY A 549 -16.63 -8.70 15.79
N TYR A 550 -17.74 -8.36 16.46
CA TYR A 550 -18.18 -6.95 16.60
C TYR A 550 -17.71 -6.25 17.88
N ARG A 551 -17.12 -6.97 18.85
CA ARG A 551 -16.91 -6.43 20.21
C ARG A 551 -15.89 -5.29 20.27
N HIS A 552 -14.81 -5.39 19.51
CA HIS A 552 -13.80 -4.35 19.41
C HIS A 552 -14.34 -3.10 18.69
N GLU A 553 -15.13 -3.30 17.63
CA GLU A 553 -15.86 -2.23 16.94
C GLU A 553 -16.79 -1.48 17.91
N ALA A 554 -17.53 -2.23 18.74
CA ALA A 554 -18.45 -1.66 19.71
C ALA A 554 -17.74 -0.87 20.83
N ALA A 555 -16.54 -1.31 21.24
CA ALA A 555 -15.72 -0.59 22.20
C ALA A 555 -15.24 0.74 21.60
N SER A 556 -14.72 0.72 20.38
CA SER A 556 -14.28 1.93 19.66
C SER A 556 -15.42 2.91 19.41
N ALA A 557 -16.61 2.43 19.04
CA ALA A 557 -17.82 3.24 18.86
C ALA A 557 -18.25 3.98 20.14
N LYS A 558 -18.17 3.31 21.29
CA LYS A 558 -18.46 3.93 22.59
C LYS A 558 -17.42 4.99 22.93
N GLN A 559 -16.15 4.70 22.69
CA GLN A 559 -15.05 5.64 22.93
C GLN A 559 -15.12 6.86 22.02
N SER A 560 -15.43 6.67 20.73
CA SER A 560 -15.55 7.75 19.77
C SER A 560 -16.68 8.72 20.13
N ARG A 561 -17.80 8.23 20.69
CA ARG A 561 -18.87 9.09 21.20
C ARG A 561 -18.39 9.99 22.33
N LEU A 562 -17.61 9.48 23.27
CA LEU A 562 -17.05 10.29 24.36
C LEU A 562 -16.10 11.36 23.82
N ILE A 563 -15.25 10.98 22.87
CA ILE A 563 -14.32 11.89 22.18
C ILE A 563 -15.09 13.01 21.46
N ALA A 564 -16.05 12.64 20.61
CA ALA A 564 -16.86 13.58 19.85
C ALA A 564 -17.74 14.46 20.75
N ALA A 565 -18.33 13.90 21.81
CA ALA A 565 -19.12 14.65 22.79
C ALA A 565 -18.29 15.76 23.44
N ASN A 566 -17.07 15.44 23.86
CA ASN A 566 -16.13 16.42 24.41
C ASN A 566 -15.73 17.46 23.35
N TYR A 567 -15.39 17.02 22.13
CA TYR A 567 -14.95 17.90 21.05
C TYR A 567 -16.05 18.90 20.61
N TYR A 568 -17.29 18.44 20.45
CA TYR A 568 -18.40 19.27 19.98
C TYR A 568 -19.17 19.97 21.11
N GLY A 569 -18.95 19.59 22.37
CA GLY A 569 -19.66 20.13 23.53
C GLY A 569 -21.13 19.68 23.60
N VAL A 570 -21.38 18.38 23.39
CA VAL A 570 -22.71 17.76 23.44
C VAL A 570 -22.72 16.53 24.35
N SER A 571 -23.89 15.93 24.59
CA SER A 571 -23.97 14.65 25.31
C SER A 571 -23.58 13.48 24.41
N ALA A 572 -22.85 12.50 24.96
CA ALA A 572 -22.52 11.26 24.23
C ALA A 572 -23.77 10.50 23.79
N ASP A 573 -24.85 10.53 24.59
CA ASP A 573 -26.10 9.82 24.31
C ASP A 573 -26.92 10.45 23.16
N SER A 574 -26.65 11.73 22.85
CA SER A 574 -27.26 12.38 21.69
C SER A 574 -26.66 11.95 20.35
N ILE A 575 -25.50 11.28 20.37
CA ILE A 575 -24.77 10.93 19.15
C ILE A 575 -25.25 9.58 18.60
N LYS A 576 -25.84 9.59 17.40
CA LYS A 576 -26.32 8.37 16.73
C LYS A 576 -25.20 7.69 15.93
N GLY A 577 -25.20 6.36 15.94
CA GLY A 577 -24.17 5.55 15.28
C GLY A 577 -24.74 4.62 14.22
N TYR A 578 -24.03 4.48 13.12
CA TYR A 578 -24.42 3.64 11.98
C TYR A 578 -23.25 2.76 11.55
N MET A 579 -23.49 1.45 11.43
CA MET A 579 -22.46 0.47 11.08
C MET A 579 -22.72 -0.13 9.70
N PHE A 580 -21.66 -0.27 8.91
CA PHE A 580 -21.73 -0.90 7.59
C PHE A 580 -20.49 -1.76 7.32
N GLY A 581 -20.60 -2.66 6.34
CA GLY A 581 -19.55 -3.61 6.03
C GLY A 581 -20.01 -4.66 5.03
N GLY A 582 -19.11 -5.02 4.11
CA GLY A 582 -19.33 -5.97 3.03
C GLY A 582 -18.72 -7.34 3.32
N SER A 583 -19.24 -8.43 2.77
CA SER A 583 -18.56 -9.74 2.79
C SER A 583 -18.18 -10.19 4.20
N GLY A 584 -16.90 -10.33 4.55
CA GLY A 584 -16.40 -10.55 5.90
C GLY A 584 -16.93 -9.54 6.94
N GLY A 585 -17.03 -8.27 6.56
CA GLY A 585 -17.61 -7.19 7.36
C GLY A 585 -19.12 -7.30 7.55
N SER A 586 -19.83 -7.86 6.56
CA SER A 586 -21.27 -8.08 6.68
C SER A 586 -21.61 -9.08 7.81
N PHE A 587 -20.73 -10.08 8.06
CA PHE A 587 -20.83 -10.94 9.25
C PHE A 587 -20.75 -10.12 10.55
N GLN A 588 -19.83 -9.16 10.62
CA GLN A 588 -19.67 -8.31 11.82
C GLN A 588 -20.86 -7.36 12.00
N VAL A 589 -21.40 -6.80 10.90
CA VAL A 589 -22.60 -5.95 10.91
C VAL A 589 -23.82 -6.73 11.40
N VAL A 590 -24.07 -7.93 10.85
CA VAL A 590 -25.17 -8.79 11.31
C VAL A 590 -24.95 -9.20 12.76
N GLY A 591 -23.73 -9.59 13.12
CA GLY A 591 -23.42 -9.96 14.50
C GLY A 591 -23.62 -8.82 15.48
N ALA A 592 -23.26 -7.59 15.11
CA ALA A 592 -23.54 -6.40 15.88
C ALA A 592 -25.05 -6.15 16.01
N ALA A 593 -25.80 -6.25 14.91
CA ALA A 593 -27.23 -5.98 14.87
C ALA A 593 -28.06 -6.97 15.73
N GLU A 594 -27.68 -8.25 15.76
CA GLU A 594 -28.35 -9.26 16.60
C GLU A 594 -27.89 -9.19 18.06
N SER A 595 -26.65 -8.78 18.32
CA SER A 595 -25.99 -9.01 19.62
C SER A 595 -25.70 -7.77 20.45
N THR A 596 -25.98 -6.56 19.95
CA THR A 596 -25.71 -5.29 20.69
C THR A 596 -26.97 -4.46 20.91
N GLU A 597 -26.92 -3.62 21.95
CA GLU A 597 -27.96 -2.65 22.27
C GLU A 597 -27.30 -1.30 22.59
N GLY A 598 -27.86 -0.20 22.08
CA GLY A 598 -27.39 1.17 22.33
C GLY A 598 -26.08 1.57 21.63
N VAL A 599 -25.42 0.66 20.89
CA VAL A 599 -24.15 0.97 20.21
C VAL A 599 -24.38 1.60 18.84
N TRP A 600 -25.19 0.99 17.99
CA TRP A 600 -25.60 1.57 16.71
C TRP A 600 -27.13 1.54 16.60
N GLN A 601 -27.69 2.49 15.88
CA GLN A 601 -29.14 2.59 15.65
C GLN A 601 -29.55 2.16 14.24
N GLY A 602 -28.62 2.18 13.28
CA GLY A 602 -28.87 1.70 11.93
C GLY A 602 -27.71 0.87 11.39
N PHE A 603 -28.02 -0.06 10.48
CA PHE A 603 -27.08 -1.00 9.90
C PHE A 603 -27.23 -1.07 8.38
N VAL A 604 -26.11 -1.12 7.67
CA VAL A 604 -26.08 -1.27 6.20
C VAL A 604 -25.12 -2.40 5.80
N PRO A 605 -25.51 -3.68 5.94
CA PRO A 605 -24.75 -4.77 5.36
C PRO A 605 -24.87 -4.71 3.83
N TYR A 606 -23.74 -4.78 3.14
CA TYR A 606 -23.68 -4.91 1.68
C TYR A 606 -23.02 -6.23 1.29
N VAL A 607 -23.30 -6.74 0.09
CA VAL A 607 -22.76 -8.05 -0.40
C VAL A 607 -22.77 -9.11 0.71
N LEU A 608 -23.99 -9.37 1.22
CA LEU A 608 -24.22 -10.12 2.45
C LEU A 608 -23.64 -11.53 2.35
N ALA A 609 -22.75 -11.88 3.27
CA ALA A 609 -22.29 -13.25 3.47
C ALA A 609 -23.25 -14.02 4.40
N PHE A 610 -23.30 -15.34 4.25
CA PHE A 610 -24.15 -16.23 5.04
C PHE A 610 -23.32 -17.30 5.76
N PRO A 611 -23.85 -17.99 6.77
CA PRO A 611 -23.07 -18.91 7.61
C PRO A 611 -22.39 -20.09 6.92
N ARG A 612 -22.62 -20.35 5.63
CA ARG A 612 -21.90 -21.39 4.87
C ARG A 612 -21.05 -20.84 3.73
N SER A 613 -21.02 -19.52 3.51
CA SER A 613 -20.25 -18.89 2.41
C SER A 613 -18.81 -19.40 2.33
N ILE A 614 -18.15 -19.54 3.49
CA ILE A 614 -16.77 -20.01 3.58
C ILE A 614 -16.77 -21.42 4.20
N PRO A 615 -16.35 -22.46 3.48
CA PRO A 615 -15.73 -22.45 2.15
C PRO A 615 -16.69 -22.66 0.97
N ASP A 616 -17.98 -22.93 1.19
CA ASP A 616 -18.85 -23.55 0.16
C ASP A 616 -18.98 -22.72 -1.11
N ALA A 617 -19.17 -21.39 -1.00
CA ALA A 617 -19.27 -20.51 -2.15
C ALA A 617 -17.95 -20.50 -2.96
N ASN A 618 -16.81 -20.55 -2.27
CA ASN A 618 -15.48 -20.58 -2.87
C ASN A 618 -15.22 -21.88 -3.62
N SER A 619 -15.65 -23.02 -3.07
CA SER A 619 -15.56 -24.33 -3.72
C SER A 619 -16.43 -24.41 -4.97
N ALA A 620 -17.69 -23.96 -4.87
CA ALA A 620 -18.63 -24.01 -6.00
C ALA A 620 -18.17 -23.17 -7.20
N ILE A 621 -17.74 -21.92 -6.98
CA ILE A 621 -17.25 -21.07 -8.08
C ILE A 621 -15.95 -21.62 -8.68
N ALA A 622 -15.04 -22.16 -7.86
CA ALA A 622 -13.81 -22.77 -8.36
C ALA A 622 -14.10 -24.00 -9.23
N LEU A 623 -15.05 -24.87 -8.84
CA LEU A 623 -15.47 -26.02 -9.65
C LEU A 623 -15.97 -25.58 -11.02
N GLY A 624 -16.84 -24.56 -11.05
CA GLY A 624 -17.30 -23.96 -12.30
C GLY A 624 -16.15 -23.44 -13.15
N GLY A 625 -15.24 -22.67 -12.55
CA GLY A 625 -14.04 -22.17 -13.22
C GLY A 625 -13.18 -23.29 -13.81
N LEU A 626 -13.00 -24.39 -13.09
CA LEU A 626 -12.18 -25.53 -13.52
C LEU A 626 -12.79 -26.25 -14.72
N VAL A 627 -14.09 -26.55 -14.66
CA VAL A 627 -14.79 -27.36 -15.69
C VAL A 627 -15.18 -26.54 -16.92
N LEU A 628 -15.48 -25.25 -16.75
CA LEU A 628 -16.01 -24.39 -17.81
C LEU A 628 -14.93 -23.57 -18.54
N GLN A 629 -13.66 -23.62 -18.12
CA GLN A 629 -12.59 -22.78 -18.67
C GLN A 629 -12.47 -22.83 -20.21
N ASP A 630 -12.63 -24.00 -20.83
CA ASP A 630 -12.47 -24.18 -22.28
C ASP A 630 -13.67 -23.64 -23.08
N VAL A 631 -14.81 -23.45 -22.42
CA VAL A 631 -16.06 -22.98 -23.02
C VAL A 631 -16.43 -21.56 -22.58
N THR A 632 -15.65 -20.94 -21.68
CA THR A 632 -15.82 -19.54 -21.24
C THR A 632 -16.03 -18.56 -22.39
N PRO A 633 -15.31 -18.61 -23.54
CA PRO A 633 -15.58 -17.69 -24.65
C PRO A 633 -17.00 -17.82 -25.23
N SER A 634 -17.53 -19.05 -25.30
CA SER A 634 -18.89 -19.29 -25.81
C SER A 634 -19.95 -18.90 -24.78
N LEU A 635 -19.69 -19.17 -23.50
CA LEU A 635 -20.53 -18.71 -22.38
C LEU A 635 -20.62 -17.18 -22.35
N SER A 636 -19.47 -16.52 -22.44
CA SER A 636 -19.36 -15.06 -22.49
C SER A 636 -20.12 -14.49 -23.69
N ASP A 637 -19.95 -15.06 -24.89
CA ASP A 637 -20.69 -14.61 -26.07
C ASP A 637 -22.21 -14.78 -25.93
N ALA A 638 -22.66 -15.85 -25.28
CA ALA A 638 -24.08 -16.14 -25.05
C ALA A 638 -24.76 -15.13 -24.11
N VAL A 639 -24.05 -14.70 -23.06
CA VAL A 639 -24.59 -13.77 -22.03
C VAL A 639 -24.34 -12.30 -22.35
N LEU A 640 -23.37 -11.98 -23.22
CA LEU A 640 -23.10 -10.61 -23.66
C LEU A 640 -24.23 -10.06 -24.56
N PRO A 641 -24.41 -8.73 -24.63
CA PRO A 641 -25.46 -8.10 -25.43
C PRO A 641 -25.49 -8.62 -26.86
N GLY A 642 -26.66 -9.04 -27.36
CA GLY A 642 -26.80 -9.56 -28.73
C GLY A 642 -26.27 -10.99 -28.95
N GLY A 643 -25.94 -11.71 -27.87
CA GLY A 643 -25.65 -13.14 -27.84
C GLY A 643 -26.89 -14.01 -28.06
N SER A 644 -26.72 -15.33 -27.94
CA SER A 644 -27.83 -16.30 -28.07
C SER A 644 -28.88 -16.19 -26.96
N GLY A 645 -28.47 -15.73 -25.77
CA GLY A 645 -29.29 -15.78 -24.55
C GLY A 645 -29.40 -17.18 -23.94
N ASP A 646 -28.79 -18.20 -24.55
CA ASP A 646 -28.74 -19.57 -24.06
C ASP A 646 -27.30 -19.94 -23.68
N PRO A 647 -26.92 -19.89 -22.38
CA PRO A 647 -25.59 -20.24 -21.93
C PRO A 647 -25.33 -21.76 -21.92
N TYR A 648 -26.34 -22.60 -22.17
CA TYR A 648 -26.18 -24.05 -22.24
C TYR A 648 -25.86 -24.54 -23.66
N ALA A 649 -26.01 -23.67 -24.67
CA ALA A 649 -25.78 -24.00 -26.05
C ALA A 649 -24.32 -24.46 -26.30
N GLY A 650 -24.16 -25.68 -26.82
CA GLY A 650 -22.86 -26.24 -27.16
C GLY A 650 -22.06 -26.83 -25.99
N LEU A 651 -22.62 -26.84 -24.77
CA LEU A 651 -22.00 -27.49 -23.62
C LEU A 651 -22.15 -29.02 -23.70
N SER A 652 -21.12 -29.74 -23.25
CA SER A 652 -21.26 -31.17 -22.97
C SER A 652 -22.23 -31.41 -21.79
N PRO A 653 -22.79 -32.62 -21.63
CA PRO A 653 -23.66 -32.93 -20.48
C PRO A 653 -23.02 -32.63 -19.12
N MET A 654 -21.73 -32.92 -18.95
CA MET A 654 -20.96 -32.58 -17.74
C MET A 654 -20.88 -31.06 -17.52
N GLN A 655 -20.52 -30.30 -18.57
CA GLN A 655 -20.42 -28.85 -18.48
C GLN A 655 -21.77 -28.19 -18.19
N ALA A 656 -22.84 -28.67 -18.84
CA ALA A 656 -24.20 -28.19 -18.58
C ALA A 656 -24.64 -28.48 -17.13
N ALA A 657 -24.31 -29.66 -16.59
CA ALA A 657 -24.59 -30.00 -15.21
C ALA A 657 -23.84 -29.11 -14.21
N VAL A 658 -22.54 -28.84 -14.45
CA VAL A 658 -21.75 -27.96 -13.58
C VAL A 658 -22.19 -26.50 -13.69
N LEU A 659 -22.54 -26.01 -14.88
CA LEU A 659 -23.14 -24.68 -15.03
C LEU A 659 -24.46 -24.58 -14.26
N HIS A 660 -25.32 -25.61 -14.37
CA HIS A 660 -26.58 -25.65 -13.62
C HIS A 660 -26.32 -25.64 -12.11
N GLU A 661 -25.43 -26.50 -11.60
CA GLU A 661 -25.09 -26.56 -10.17
C GLU A 661 -24.57 -25.21 -9.66
N THR A 662 -23.58 -24.64 -10.34
CA THR A 662 -22.98 -23.35 -9.94
C THR A 662 -23.99 -22.20 -9.97
N SER A 663 -24.85 -22.15 -10.98
CA SER A 663 -25.96 -21.18 -11.01
C SER A 663 -27.01 -21.42 -9.93
N SER A 664 -27.32 -22.69 -9.62
CA SER A 664 -28.26 -23.06 -8.56
C SER A 664 -27.71 -22.76 -7.15
N ASN A 665 -26.38 -22.70 -6.99
CA ASN A 665 -25.75 -22.19 -5.76
C ASN A 665 -25.88 -20.66 -5.62
N GLY A 666 -26.12 -19.94 -6.73
CA GLY A 666 -26.30 -18.49 -6.73
C GLY A 666 -25.29 -17.70 -7.57
N ILE A 667 -24.40 -18.35 -8.32
CA ILE A 667 -23.49 -17.64 -9.24
C ILE A 667 -24.33 -17.02 -10.38
N PRO A 668 -24.30 -15.69 -10.57
CA PRO A 668 -25.08 -15.04 -11.61
C PRO A 668 -24.64 -15.52 -13.00
N LEU A 669 -25.57 -15.93 -13.85
CA LEU A 669 -25.25 -16.40 -15.21
C LEU A 669 -24.46 -15.36 -16.02
N PHE A 670 -24.77 -14.07 -15.85
CA PHE A 670 -24.08 -12.98 -16.54
C PHE A 670 -22.63 -12.79 -16.06
N ALA A 671 -22.26 -13.28 -14.87
CA ALA A 671 -20.89 -13.14 -14.37
C ALA A 671 -19.88 -13.94 -15.21
N TRP A 672 -20.32 -14.96 -15.94
CA TRP A 672 -19.50 -15.74 -16.88
C TRP A 672 -19.00 -14.92 -18.09
N ASP A 673 -19.41 -13.66 -18.27
CA ASP A 673 -18.84 -12.78 -19.30
C ASP A 673 -17.35 -12.46 -19.07
N ALA A 674 -16.88 -12.54 -17.82
CA ALA A 674 -15.52 -12.20 -17.43
C ALA A 674 -14.81 -13.28 -16.58
N LEU A 675 -15.54 -14.24 -16.01
CA LEU A 675 -14.96 -15.29 -15.17
C LEU A 675 -14.11 -16.29 -15.97
N ASN A 676 -12.82 -16.34 -15.67
CA ASN A 676 -11.92 -17.42 -16.06
C ASN A 676 -11.52 -18.27 -14.84
N TYR A 677 -10.82 -19.38 -15.06
CA TYR A 677 -10.41 -20.30 -13.98
C TYR A 677 -9.62 -19.59 -12.86
N THR A 678 -8.67 -18.72 -13.21
CA THR A 678 -7.85 -18.00 -12.23
C THR A 678 -8.71 -17.12 -11.32
N GLN A 679 -9.62 -16.33 -11.90
CA GLN A 679 -10.53 -15.47 -11.14
C GLN A 679 -11.50 -16.29 -10.29
N ALA A 680 -12.11 -17.32 -10.87
CA ALA A 680 -13.05 -18.20 -10.18
C ALA A 680 -12.40 -18.96 -9.02
N SER A 681 -11.11 -19.30 -9.11
CA SER A 681 -10.43 -20.09 -8.06
C SER A 681 -9.70 -19.26 -7.01
N GLN A 682 -9.68 -17.92 -7.16
CA GLN A 682 -8.84 -17.03 -6.36
C GLN A 682 -9.08 -17.20 -4.85
N LEU A 683 -10.33 -17.21 -4.40
CA LEU A 683 -10.65 -17.36 -2.98
C LEU A 683 -10.41 -18.79 -2.48
N LEU A 684 -10.66 -19.82 -3.29
CA LEU A 684 -10.38 -21.20 -2.90
C LEU A 684 -8.88 -21.41 -2.67
N ARG A 685 -7.99 -20.81 -3.48
CA ARG A 685 -6.54 -20.82 -3.26
C ARG A 685 -6.15 -20.25 -1.88
N GLY A 686 -6.87 -19.25 -1.39
CA GLY A 686 -6.67 -18.71 -0.03
C GLY A 686 -7.22 -19.58 1.10
N PHE A 687 -8.29 -20.35 0.86
CA PHE A 687 -9.03 -21.06 1.92
C PHE A 687 -8.83 -22.57 1.95
N TRP A 688 -8.31 -23.22 0.91
CA TRP A 688 -8.22 -24.68 0.88
C TRP A 688 -7.30 -25.26 1.98
N THR A 689 -6.30 -24.50 2.41
CA THR A 689 -5.46 -24.84 3.59
C THR A 689 -6.26 -24.82 4.88
N VAL A 690 -7.20 -23.87 5.03
CA VAL A 690 -8.15 -23.83 6.15
C VAL A 690 -9.06 -25.05 6.10
N ILE A 691 -9.58 -25.43 4.93
CA ILE A 691 -10.41 -26.64 4.76
C ILE A 691 -9.63 -27.86 5.27
N ARG A 692 -8.38 -28.00 4.85
CA ARG A 692 -7.50 -29.09 5.30
C ARG A 692 -7.26 -29.09 6.80
N ASN A 693 -7.02 -27.94 7.40
CA ASN A 693 -6.73 -27.87 8.82
C ASN A 693 -7.92 -28.34 9.67
N PHE A 694 -9.15 -28.09 9.22
CA PHE A 694 -10.36 -28.56 9.90
C PHE A 694 -10.78 -29.99 9.51
N ASP A 695 -10.50 -30.44 8.28
CA ASP A 695 -10.93 -31.75 7.76
C ASP A 695 -9.82 -32.46 6.97
N ALA A 696 -8.70 -32.75 7.63
CA ALA A 696 -7.50 -33.31 6.99
C ALA A 696 -7.74 -34.64 6.24
N THR A 697 -8.76 -35.41 6.65
CA THR A 697 -9.09 -36.72 6.05
C THR A 697 -9.92 -36.63 4.76
N TYR A 698 -10.41 -35.43 4.40
CA TYR A 698 -11.34 -35.26 3.28
C TYR A 698 -10.77 -35.76 1.95
N SER A 699 -9.52 -35.39 1.61
CA SER A 699 -8.89 -35.81 0.35
C SER A 699 -8.79 -37.33 0.24
N ASP A 700 -8.37 -38.02 1.29
CA ASP A 700 -8.23 -39.47 1.27
C ASP A 700 -9.59 -40.15 1.06
N ASP A 701 -10.63 -39.69 1.76
CA ASP A 701 -11.99 -40.18 1.60
C ASP A 701 -12.52 -39.91 0.19
N PHE A 702 -12.31 -38.70 -0.32
CA PHE A 702 -12.75 -38.26 -1.66
C PHE A 702 -12.20 -39.17 -2.77
N TRP A 703 -10.94 -39.60 -2.65
CA TRP A 703 -10.28 -40.43 -3.65
C TRP A 703 -10.40 -41.94 -3.42
N SER A 704 -10.94 -42.41 -2.28
CA SER A 704 -10.93 -43.84 -1.93
C SER A 704 -12.27 -44.45 -1.50
N LYS A 705 -13.23 -43.66 -1.00
CA LYS A 705 -14.51 -44.18 -0.50
C LYS A 705 -15.62 -44.06 -1.55
N PRO A 706 -16.59 -45.00 -1.58
CA PRO A 706 -17.76 -44.89 -2.45
C PRO A 706 -18.64 -43.70 -2.05
N GLY A 707 -19.33 -43.11 -3.03
CA GLY A 707 -20.21 -41.95 -2.85
C GLY A 707 -19.51 -40.59 -3.00
N TYR A 708 -18.19 -40.57 -3.19
CA TYR A 708 -17.43 -39.35 -3.51
C TYR A 708 -17.19 -39.24 -5.01
N LEU A 709 -17.25 -38.02 -5.56
CA LEU A 709 -16.98 -37.74 -6.98
C LEU A 709 -15.62 -38.29 -7.44
N GLY A 710 -14.61 -38.30 -6.55
CA GLY A 710 -13.28 -38.84 -6.86
C GLY A 710 -13.26 -40.35 -7.17
N THR A 711 -14.25 -41.12 -6.72
CA THR A 711 -14.40 -42.57 -7.02
C THR A 711 -15.58 -42.89 -7.91
N GLU A 712 -16.48 -41.93 -8.14
CA GLU A 712 -17.66 -42.11 -8.97
C GLU A 712 -17.28 -42.37 -10.43
N ASN A 713 -17.97 -43.30 -11.08
CA ASN A 713 -17.87 -43.53 -12.52
C ASN A 713 -18.79 -42.57 -13.28
N SER A 714 -18.44 -41.28 -13.25
CA SER A 714 -19.12 -40.19 -13.95
C SER A 714 -18.12 -39.39 -14.79
N ASP A 715 -18.62 -38.64 -15.78
CA ASP A 715 -17.75 -37.77 -16.59
C ASP A 715 -17.03 -36.74 -15.72
N LEU A 716 -17.72 -36.17 -14.73
CA LEU A 716 -17.13 -35.24 -13.77
C LEU A 716 -16.08 -35.92 -12.88
N GLY A 717 -16.36 -37.13 -12.38
CA GLY A 717 -15.39 -37.91 -11.61
C GLY A 717 -14.14 -38.25 -12.42
N ASN A 718 -14.30 -38.64 -13.70
CA ASN A 718 -13.19 -38.87 -14.62
C ASN A 718 -12.37 -37.58 -14.84
N TYR A 719 -13.06 -36.46 -15.09
CA TYR A 719 -12.43 -35.16 -15.28
C TYR A 719 -11.59 -34.73 -14.07
N LEU A 720 -12.12 -34.86 -12.85
CA LEU A 720 -11.37 -34.54 -11.63
C LEU A 720 -10.17 -35.47 -11.42
N ARG A 721 -10.31 -36.78 -11.72
CA ARG A 721 -9.17 -37.72 -11.69
C ARG A 721 -8.08 -37.36 -12.70
N ASP A 722 -8.45 -36.86 -13.88
CA ASP A 722 -7.49 -36.42 -14.91
C ASP A 722 -6.76 -35.12 -14.53
N HIS A 723 -7.38 -34.27 -13.70
CA HIS A 723 -6.79 -33.04 -13.16
C HIS A 723 -6.00 -33.27 -11.87
N ARG A 724 -6.22 -34.40 -11.19
CA ARG A 724 -5.41 -34.84 -10.05
C ARG A 724 -4.01 -35.25 -10.53
N ARG A 725 -3.00 -34.73 -9.84
CA ARG A 725 -1.58 -34.92 -10.15
C ARG A 725 -0.83 -35.21 -8.86
N ILE A 726 -0.12 -36.35 -8.88
CA ILE A 726 0.85 -36.73 -7.86
C ILE A 726 2.10 -37.11 -8.62
N ASP A 727 3.09 -36.21 -8.59
CA ASP A 727 4.32 -36.36 -9.34
C ASP A 727 5.51 -36.24 -8.40
N SER A 728 6.55 -37.03 -8.61
CA SER A 728 7.80 -36.95 -7.84
C SER A 728 8.99 -36.80 -8.78
N VAL A 729 9.74 -35.73 -8.61
CA VAL A 729 10.89 -35.37 -9.45
C VAL A 729 12.16 -35.41 -8.62
N ALA A 730 13.20 -36.09 -9.14
CA ALA A 730 14.50 -36.12 -8.48
C ALA A 730 15.08 -34.72 -8.32
N ILE A 731 15.61 -34.44 -7.13
CA ILE A 731 16.31 -33.19 -6.84
C ILE A 731 17.68 -33.28 -7.50
N ALA A 732 17.91 -32.45 -8.53
CA ALA A 732 19.16 -32.46 -9.29
C ALA A 732 20.28 -31.66 -8.62
N LYS A 733 19.92 -30.63 -7.85
CA LYS A 733 20.87 -29.83 -7.08
C LYS A 733 20.19 -29.23 -5.86
N VAL A 734 20.92 -29.17 -4.75
CA VAL A 734 20.56 -28.44 -3.54
C VAL A 734 21.53 -27.27 -3.43
N ASP A 735 21.02 -26.05 -3.52
CA ASP A 735 21.80 -24.84 -3.26
C ASP A 735 21.65 -24.48 -1.79
N SER A 736 22.74 -24.08 -1.13
CA SER A 736 22.73 -23.70 0.28
C SER A 736 23.55 -22.44 0.51
N ASN A 737 23.17 -21.65 1.50
CA ASN A 737 23.97 -20.50 1.93
C ASN A 737 25.19 -20.96 2.76
N THR A 738 26.04 -20.01 3.12
CA THR A 738 27.29 -20.22 3.88
C THR A 738 27.06 -20.78 5.29
N THR A 739 25.85 -20.70 5.83
CA THR A 739 25.45 -21.26 7.13
C THR A 739 24.81 -22.65 7.03
N GLY A 740 24.74 -23.22 5.82
CA GLY A 740 24.23 -24.58 5.58
C GLY A 740 22.72 -24.68 5.39
N TYR A 741 22.01 -23.55 5.28
CA TYR A 741 20.58 -23.54 4.98
C TYR A 741 20.35 -23.74 3.50
N VAL A 742 19.38 -24.59 3.15
CA VAL A 742 18.99 -24.82 1.76
C VAL A 742 18.29 -23.57 1.21
N THR A 743 18.80 -22.97 0.14
CA THR A 743 18.26 -21.73 -0.46
C THR A 743 17.44 -21.99 -1.72
N SER A 744 17.76 -23.04 -2.48
CA SER A 744 16.90 -23.51 -3.58
C SER A 744 17.13 -24.98 -3.95
N LEU A 745 16.15 -25.59 -4.62
CA LEU A 745 16.24 -26.91 -5.23
C LEU A 745 16.10 -26.80 -6.75
N ARG A 746 17.04 -27.39 -7.47
CA ARG A 746 16.93 -27.54 -8.93
C ARG A 746 16.19 -28.83 -9.28
N VAL A 747 15.09 -28.71 -10.00
CA VAL A 747 14.17 -29.79 -10.41
C VAL A 747 13.87 -29.73 -11.93
N PRO A 748 14.79 -30.23 -12.80
CA PRO A 748 14.81 -29.95 -14.25
C PRO A 748 13.62 -30.44 -15.09
N SER A 749 12.83 -31.39 -14.58
CA SER A 749 11.76 -32.05 -15.34
C SER A 749 10.35 -31.61 -14.97
N LEU A 750 10.19 -30.81 -13.91
CA LEU A 750 8.88 -30.46 -13.38
C LEU A 750 8.14 -29.46 -14.29
N ASN A 751 8.84 -28.51 -14.92
CA ASN A 751 8.24 -27.51 -15.81
C ASN A 751 7.94 -27.98 -17.23
N ARG A 752 8.27 -29.23 -17.59
CA ARG A 752 8.01 -29.78 -18.93
C ARG A 752 6.73 -30.59 -19.02
N GLN A 753 5.98 -30.72 -17.92
CA GLN A 753 4.71 -31.44 -17.92
C GLN A 753 3.59 -30.57 -18.48
N LYS A 754 2.86 -31.10 -19.48
CA LYS A 754 1.69 -30.44 -20.08
C LYS A 754 0.63 -30.17 -19.00
N GLY A 755 0.31 -28.91 -18.73
CA GLY A 755 -0.86 -28.53 -17.93
C GLY A 755 -0.61 -27.67 -16.69
N LEU A 756 0.64 -27.30 -16.36
CA LEU A 756 0.89 -26.22 -15.41
C LEU A 756 0.68 -24.88 -16.15
N ILE A 757 -0.43 -24.21 -15.88
CA ILE A 757 -0.90 -23.02 -16.63
C ILE A 757 -0.07 -21.74 -16.28
N GLU A 758 0.76 -21.78 -15.24
CA GLU A 758 1.48 -20.58 -14.74
C GLU A 758 3.01 -20.77 -14.77
N GLN A 759 3.73 -19.73 -15.23
CA GLN A 759 5.21 -19.68 -15.32
C GLN A 759 5.91 -19.59 -13.95
N THR A 760 5.13 -19.28 -12.90
CA THR A 760 5.53 -19.15 -11.50
C THR A 760 4.45 -19.77 -10.63
N ILE A 761 4.80 -20.72 -9.76
CA ILE A 761 3.85 -21.37 -8.84
C ILE A 761 4.33 -21.15 -7.41
N VAL A 762 3.52 -20.52 -6.57
CA VAL A 762 3.81 -20.37 -5.14
C VAL A 762 3.41 -21.66 -4.43
N ALA A 763 4.33 -22.28 -3.70
CA ALA A 763 4.07 -23.47 -2.91
C ALA A 763 3.13 -23.17 -1.75
N GLY A 764 2.09 -24.00 -1.59
CA GLY A 764 0.97 -23.76 -0.69
C GLY A 764 -0.24 -23.10 -1.36
N ASP A 765 -0.14 -22.67 -2.62
CA ASP A 765 -1.24 -21.98 -3.33
C ASP A 765 -2.26 -22.96 -3.95
N THR A 766 -1.79 -24.04 -4.61
CA THR A 766 -2.66 -25.00 -5.33
C THR A 766 -2.26 -26.47 -5.16
N ALA A 767 -1.23 -26.76 -4.35
CA ALA A 767 -0.73 -28.11 -4.11
C ALA A 767 0.19 -28.17 -2.89
N ASP A 768 0.37 -29.39 -2.38
CA ASP A 768 1.45 -29.72 -1.48
C ASP A 768 2.76 -29.90 -2.21
N TRP A 769 3.80 -29.37 -1.56
CA TRP A 769 5.17 -29.53 -1.97
C TRP A 769 5.93 -30.16 -0.81
N VAL A 770 6.37 -31.39 -1.01
CA VAL A 770 7.05 -32.15 0.05
C VAL A 770 8.32 -32.79 -0.49
N ILE A 771 9.30 -32.99 0.39
CA ILE A 771 10.45 -33.83 0.10
C ILE A 771 10.10 -35.26 0.48
N VAL A 772 10.33 -36.20 -0.44
CA VAL A 772 10.25 -37.63 -0.16
C VAL A 772 11.62 -38.29 -0.28
N ASN A 773 11.87 -39.27 0.57
CA ASN A 773 13.10 -40.08 0.53
C ASN A 773 13.04 -41.18 -0.54
N ASN A 774 14.08 -42.02 -0.62
CA ASN A 774 14.19 -43.11 -1.60
C ASN A 774 13.14 -44.22 -1.44
N LYS A 775 12.35 -44.20 -0.35
CA LYS A 775 11.22 -45.10 -0.07
C LYS A 775 9.87 -44.41 -0.26
N ASP A 776 9.86 -43.24 -0.91
CA ASP A 776 8.69 -42.36 -1.13
C ASP A 776 7.98 -41.92 0.19
N GLN A 777 8.72 -41.89 1.30
CA GLN A 777 8.22 -41.38 2.59
C GLN A 777 8.46 -39.88 2.69
N VAL A 778 7.47 -39.12 3.16
CA VAL A 778 7.58 -37.67 3.39
C VAL A 778 8.58 -37.40 4.52
N VAL A 779 9.56 -36.55 4.26
CA VAL A 779 10.60 -36.14 5.22
C VAL A 779 10.63 -34.64 5.50
N ALA A 780 10.02 -33.81 4.64
CA ALA A 780 9.83 -32.39 4.88
C ALA A 780 8.64 -31.81 4.09
N ASN A 781 7.96 -30.80 4.65
CA ASN A 781 6.99 -29.95 3.94
C ASN A 781 7.68 -28.66 3.49
N LEU A 782 7.28 -28.11 2.34
CA LEU A 782 7.93 -26.94 1.75
C LEU A 782 6.96 -25.77 1.56
N THR A 783 7.47 -24.56 1.81
CA THR A 783 6.91 -23.27 1.39
C THR A 783 7.96 -22.55 0.54
N GLY A 784 7.55 -21.91 -0.55
CA GLY A 784 8.48 -21.38 -1.54
C GLY A 784 7.82 -21.02 -2.87
N VAL A 785 8.63 -20.76 -3.90
CA VAL A 785 8.16 -20.42 -5.26
C VAL A 785 8.92 -21.28 -6.26
N LEU A 786 8.19 -22.02 -7.09
CA LEU A 786 8.75 -22.66 -8.27
C LEU A 786 8.74 -21.66 -9.43
N HIS A 787 9.93 -21.27 -9.89
CA HIS A 787 10.11 -20.46 -11.08
C HIS A 787 11.06 -21.17 -12.04
N TYR A 788 10.57 -21.49 -13.25
CA TYR A 788 11.24 -22.44 -14.14
C TYR A 788 11.60 -23.75 -13.40
N ASN A 789 12.80 -24.27 -13.61
CA ASN A 789 13.29 -25.50 -12.98
C ASN A 789 13.85 -25.28 -11.57
N ASN A 790 13.61 -24.14 -10.94
CA ASN A 790 14.18 -23.80 -9.64
C ASN A 790 13.08 -23.54 -8.61
N PHE A 791 13.10 -24.29 -7.52
CA PHE A 791 12.23 -24.07 -6.38
C PHE A 791 12.99 -23.26 -5.33
N THR A 792 12.62 -22.01 -5.14
CA THR A 792 13.25 -21.07 -4.20
C THR A 792 12.45 -21.03 -2.90
N PHE A 793 13.11 -21.10 -1.74
CA PHE A 793 12.42 -21.15 -0.44
C PHE A 793 12.14 -19.77 0.14
N VAL A 794 11.06 -19.67 0.92
CA VAL A 794 10.78 -18.51 1.79
C VAL A 794 10.21 -19.02 3.12
N PRO A 795 10.88 -18.81 4.27
CA PRO A 795 12.30 -19.03 4.58
C PRO A 795 12.60 -20.51 4.89
N SER A 796 13.86 -20.96 4.72
CA SER A 796 14.26 -22.35 4.98
C SER A 796 14.67 -22.61 6.43
N ASN A 797 14.27 -23.76 6.94
CA ASN A 797 14.65 -24.29 8.25
C ASN A 797 15.95 -25.10 8.11
N ALA A 798 16.90 -24.95 9.05
CA ALA A 798 18.15 -25.72 9.14
C ALA A 798 17.98 -27.25 9.04
N ILE A 799 16.79 -27.76 9.39
CA ILE A 799 16.43 -29.18 9.32
C ILE A 799 16.40 -29.69 7.86
N LEU A 800 16.07 -28.86 6.87
CA LEU A 800 15.95 -29.27 5.46
C LEU A 800 17.25 -29.85 4.89
N ALA A 801 18.40 -29.25 5.21
CA ALA A 801 19.70 -29.74 4.77
C ALA A 801 20.02 -31.13 5.34
N SER A 802 19.57 -31.42 6.56
CA SER A 802 19.83 -32.69 7.25
C SER A 802 18.97 -33.85 6.76
N VAL A 803 17.83 -33.57 6.12
CA VAL A 803 16.86 -34.59 5.68
C VAL A 803 16.90 -34.87 4.18
N ILE A 804 17.53 -33.99 3.38
CA ILE A 804 17.72 -34.21 1.94
C ILE A 804 18.97 -35.06 1.72
N SER A 805 18.78 -36.35 1.44
CA SER A 805 19.85 -37.29 1.09
C SER A 805 19.93 -37.57 -0.42
N GLY A 806 21.00 -38.22 -0.85
CA GLY A 806 21.12 -38.73 -2.23
C GLY A 806 19.93 -39.60 -2.63
N GLY A 807 19.20 -39.17 -3.67
CA GLY A 807 17.99 -39.81 -4.21
C GLY A 807 16.65 -39.21 -3.75
N SER A 808 16.68 -38.21 -2.86
CA SER A 808 15.46 -37.49 -2.46
C SER A 808 14.77 -36.85 -3.67
N LYS A 809 13.43 -36.83 -3.64
CA LYS A 809 12.60 -36.25 -4.69
C LYS A 809 11.75 -35.12 -4.12
N LEU A 810 11.52 -34.10 -4.93
CA LEU A 810 10.44 -33.15 -4.70
C LEU A 810 9.14 -33.78 -5.19
N ARG A 811 8.15 -33.89 -4.32
CA ARG A 811 6.81 -34.37 -4.66
C ARG A 811 5.83 -33.21 -4.72
N TYR A 812 5.13 -33.12 -5.84
CA TYR A 812 3.97 -32.26 -6.09
C TYR A 812 2.71 -33.11 -5.89
N ASP A 813 1.79 -32.64 -5.06
CA ASP A 813 0.51 -33.31 -4.84
C ASP A 813 -0.63 -32.27 -4.75
N ASN A 814 -1.43 -32.18 -5.81
CA ASN A 814 -2.60 -31.30 -5.84
C ASN A 814 -3.91 -32.00 -5.42
N SER A 815 -3.84 -33.24 -4.92
CA SER A 815 -5.01 -34.08 -4.69
C SER A 815 -6.04 -33.42 -3.78
N TYR A 816 -5.58 -32.76 -2.73
CA TYR A 816 -6.47 -32.08 -1.80
C TYR A 816 -7.11 -30.83 -2.44
N TYR A 817 -6.32 -30.04 -3.17
CA TYR A 817 -6.81 -28.83 -3.84
C TYR A 817 -7.86 -29.17 -4.91
N ILE A 818 -7.63 -30.20 -5.72
CA ILE A 818 -8.62 -30.70 -6.70
C ILE A 818 -9.86 -31.23 -5.99
N ALA A 819 -9.71 -32.02 -4.92
CA ALA A 819 -10.86 -32.47 -4.13
C ALA A 819 -11.65 -31.29 -3.52
N ALA A 820 -10.97 -30.21 -3.12
CA ALA A 820 -11.58 -29.04 -2.51
C ALA A 820 -12.53 -28.27 -3.44
N HIS A 821 -12.42 -28.44 -4.77
CA HIS A 821 -13.38 -27.87 -5.73
C HIS A 821 -14.79 -28.45 -5.52
N ALA A 822 -14.91 -29.68 -5.03
CA ALA A 822 -16.19 -30.32 -4.77
C ALA A 822 -16.62 -30.27 -3.29
N TYR A 823 -15.91 -29.53 -2.42
CA TYR A 823 -16.12 -29.65 -0.97
C TYR A 823 -17.54 -29.25 -0.53
N HIS A 824 -18.15 -28.26 -1.20
CA HIS A 824 -19.50 -27.77 -0.91
C HIS A 824 -20.57 -28.88 -1.03
N CYS A 825 -20.39 -29.84 -1.93
CA CYS A 825 -21.28 -31.00 -2.10
C CYS A 825 -21.36 -31.88 -0.85
N TYR A 826 -20.37 -31.80 0.05
CA TYR A 826 -20.25 -32.62 1.26
C TYR A 826 -20.46 -31.82 2.56
N GLN A 827 -20.85 -30.54 2.47
CA GLN A 827 -21.12 -29.61 3.58
C GLN A 827 -22.63 -29.32 3.77
N VAL A 828 -23.47 -30.10 3.10
CA VAL A 828 -24.94 -29.97 3.07
C VAL A 828 -25.51 -29.78 4.49
N PRO A 829 -26.18 -28.64 4.79
CA PRO A 829 -26.78 -28.37 6.10
C PRO A 829 -27.94 -29.30 6.42
N ASP A 830 -28.40 -29.29 7.67
CA ASP A 830 -29.68 -29.91 7.97
C ASP A 830 -30.81 -29.13 7.30
N ALA A 831 -31.79 -29.84 6.73
CA ALA A 831 -32.91 -29.19 6.03
C ALA A 831 -33.69 -28.21 6.93
N ALA A 832 -33.69 -28.43 8.25
CA ALA A 832 -34.28 -27.55 9.25
C ALA A 832 -33.62 -26.16 9.33
N GLU A 833 -32.39 -26.00 8.82
CA GLU A 833 -31.70 -24.70 8.77
C GLU A 833 -32.25 -23.78 7.64
N GLY A 834 -33.02 -24.33 6.68
CA GLY A 834 -33.77 -23.54 5.70
C GLY A 834 -32.95 -22.95 4.54
N TYR A 835 -31.77 -23.50 4.24
CA TYR A 835 -30.97 -23.10 3.08
C TYR A 835 -31.45 -23.81 1.80
N TYR A 836 -32.47 -23.26 1.13
CA TYR A 836 -33.13 -23.90 -0.01
C TYR A 836 -32.19 -24.21 -1.19
N VAL A 837 -31.09 -23.47 -1.37
CA VAL A 837 -30.12 -23.73 -2.45
C VAL A 837 -29.40 -25.08 -2.30
N TYR A 838 -29.36 -25.64 -1.09
CA TYR A 838 -28.73 -26.95 -0.85
C TYR A 838 -29.67 -28.12 -1.13
N ASP A 839 -30.95 -27.87 -1.42
CA ASP A 839 -31.91 -28.92 -1.78
C ASP A 839 -31.50 -29.65 -3.07
N GLN A 840 -30.72 -29.00 -3.94
CA GLN A 840 -30.13 -29.61 -5.12
C GLN A 840 -29.18 -30.78 -4.81
N TYR A 841 -28.65 -30.87 -3.59
CA TYR A 841 -27.78 -31.96 -3.14
C TYR A 841 -28.53 -33.06 -2.38
N ARG A 842 -29.87 -33.09 -2.48
CA ARG A 842 -30.72 -34.11 -1.85
C ARG A 842 -31.59 -34.80 -2.89
N PHE A 843 -31.76 -36.10 -2.74
CA PHE A 843 -32.74 -36.85 -3.51
C PHE A 843 -34.18 -36.41 -3.15
N PRO A 844 -35.18 -36.68 -4.02
CA PRO A 844 -36.58 -36.32 -3.74
C PRO A 844 -37.17 -36.93 -2.45
N ASN A 845 -36.58 -37.99 -1.92
CA ASN A 845 -36.95 -38.60 -0.63
C ASN A 845 -36.32 -37.89 0.59
N GLY A 846 -35.56 -36.81 0.38
CA GLY A 846 -34.91 -36.00 1.41
C GLY A 846 -33.52 -36.50 1.87
N THR A 847 -33.01 -37.62 1.35
CA THR A 847 -31.66 -38.10 1.70
C THR A 847 -30.58 -37.38 0.90
N ASP A 848 -29.45 -37.05 1.53
CA ASP A 848 -28.31 -36.42 0.86
C ASP A 848 -27.79 -37.28 -0.30
N MET A 849 -27.44 -36.65 -1.43
CA MET A 849 -26.87 -37.32 -2.60
C MET A 849 -25.43 -37.78 -2.36
N TYR A 850 -24.70 -37.02 -1.55
CA TYR A 850 -23.29 -37.25 -1.24
C TYR A 850 -23.08 -37.51 0.26
N PRO A 851 -22.01 -38.22 0.65
CA PRO A 851 -21.67 -38.42 2.06
C PRO A 851 -21.38 -37.10 2.79
N ARG A 852 -22.01 -36.86 3.94
CA ARG A 852 -21.74 -35.67 4.75
C ARG A 852 -20.41 -35.79 5.50
N ARG A 853 -19.60 -34.72 5.52
CA ARG A 853 -18.38 -34.66 6.33
C ARG A 853 -18.71 -34.53 7.82
N PRO A 854 -17.87 -35.09 8.72
CA PRO A 854 -18.09 -34.99 10.16
C PRO A 854 -17.89 -33.57 10.70
N VAL A 855 -17.09 -32.74 10.02
CA VAL A 855 -16.85 -31.35 10.37
C VAL A 855 -17.57 -30.45 9.35
N THR A 856 -18.40 -29.56 9.86
CA THR A 856 -19.03 -28.51 9.07
C THR A 856 -18.29 -27.19 9.30
N ILE A 857 -17.52 -26.75 8.31
CA ILE A 857 -16.58 -25.63 8.48
C ILE A 857 -17.32 -24.27 8.50
N GLY A 858 -18.36 -24.12 7.70
CA GLY A 858 -19.13 -22.88 7.58
C GLY A 858 -19.52 -22.25 8.92
N PRO A 859 -20.28 -22.97 9.78
CA PRO A 859 -20.70 -22.44 11.08
C PRO A 859 -19.53 -22.05 11.99
N ILE A 860 -18.41 -22.77 11.95
CA ILE A 860 -17.20 -22.47 12.75
C ILE A 860 -16.62 -21.12 12.31
N MET A 861 -16.39 -20.97 11.00
CA MET A 861 -15.85 -19.74 10.42
C MET A 861 -16.79 -18.56 10.64
N SER A 862 -18.08 -18.75 10.39
CA SER A 862 -19.10 -17.72 10.59
C SER A 862 -19.19 -17.28 12.05
N SER A 863 -19.20 -18.23 13.00
CA SER A 863 -19.23 -17.91 14.43
C SER A 863 -18.01 -17.09 14.85
N ALA A 864 -16.81 -17.42 14.35
CA ALA A 864 -15.60 -16.66 14.63
C ALA A 864 -15.69 -15.21 14.09
N THR A 865 -16.07 -15.05 12.82
CA THR A 865 -16.10 -13.74 12.15
C THR A 865 -17.22 -12.84 12.67
N THR A 866 -18.40 -13.38 12.99
CA THR A 866 -19.51 -12.62 13.56
C THR A 866 -19.31 -12.27 15.03
N GLY A 867 -18.45 -12.99 15.75
CA GLY A 867 -18.38 -12.92 17.22
C GLY A 867 -19.46 -13.73 17.95
N GLY A 868 -20.02 -14.74 17.28
CA GLY A 868 -20.96 -15.74 17.83
C GLY A 868 -22.43 -15.53 17.43
N ALA A 869 -22.71 -14.78 16.38
CA ALA A 869 -24.08 -14.53 15.94
C ALA A 869 -24.70 -15.74 15.24
N LEU A 870 -26.02 -15.88 15.33
CA LEU A 870 -26.74 -17.06 14.87
C LEU A 870 -27.41 -16.87 13.50
N PHE A 871 -27.46 -15.64 12.98
CA PHE A 871 -28.28 -15.32 11.80
C PHE A 871 -29.75 -15.75 12.00
N SER A 872 -30.25 -15.46 13.18
CA SER A 872 -31.63 -15.69 13.59
C SER A 872 -32.63 -14.79 12.85
N GLY A 873 -32.19 -13.64 12.35
CA GLY A 873 -33.04 -12.58 11.84
C GLY A 873 -33.59 -11.66 12.93
N SER A 874 -33.31 -11.94 14.21
CA SER A 874 -33.75 -11.15 15.36
C SER A 874 -32.82 -9.97 15.62
N ILE A 875 -33.11 -8.84 14.98
CA ILE A 875 -32.48 -7.56 15.33
C ILE A 875 -33.23 -6.86 16.46
N ARG A 876 -32.54 -6.00 17.23
CA ARG A 876 -33.17 -5.29 18.36
C ARG A 876 -34.30 -4.36 17.93
N ALA A 877 -35.27 -4.16 18.83
CA ALA A 877 -36.38 -3.25 18.63
C ALA A 877 -35.88 -1.81 18.37
N GLY A 878 -36.42 -1.16 17.34
CA GLY A 878 -36.06 0.20 16.96
C GLY A 878 -34.82 0.32 16.05
N ALA A 879 -34.02 -0.75 15.91
CA ALA A 879 -32.95 -0.77 14.91
C ALA A 879 -33.54 -0.83 13.49
N LYS A 880 -32.90 -0.10 12.57
CA LYS A 880 -33.24 -0.09 11.14
C LYS A 880 -32.10 -0.69 10.33
N MET A 881 -32.43 -1.39 9.25
CA MET A 881 -31.44 -2.04 8.39
C MET A 881 -31.76 -1.81 6.92
N ILE A 882 -30.75 -1.46 6.12
CA ILE A 882 -30.86 -1.42 4.65
C ILE A 882 -29.83 -2.37 4.07
N PHE A 883 -30.26 -3.39 3.34
CA PHE A 883 -29.38 -4.32 2.64
C PHE A 883 -29.01 -3.76 1.28
N VAL A 884 -27.73 -3.75 0.94
CA VAL A 884 -27.26 -3.44 -0.42
C VAL A 884 -26.82 -4.74 -1.10
N SER A 885 -27.52 -5.11 -2.17
CA SER A 885 -27.31 -6.38 -2.88
C SER A 885 -26.78 -6.14 -4.29
N ASN A 886 -25.54 -6.54 -4.55
CA ASN A 886 -24.91 -6.40 -5.86
C ASN A 886 -25.20 -7.66 -6.70
N LEU A 887 -25.87 -7.49 -7.84
CA LEU A 887 -26.44 -8.63 -8.58
C LEU A 887 -25.44 -9.37 -9.48
N LEU A 888 -24.21 -8.87 -9.66
CA LEU A 888 -23.11 -9.59 -10.34
C LEU A 888 -22.07 -10.14 -9.38
N ASP A 889 -22.36 -10.15 -8.08
CA ASP A 889 -21.47 -10.72 -7.09
C ASP A 889 -21.45 -12.26 -7.17
N VAL A 890 -20.24 -12.81 -7.21
CA VAL A 890 -19.95 -14.24 -7.34
C VAL A 890 -19.31 -14.84 -6.08
N ASN A 891 -18.99 -14.01 -5.09
CA ASN A 891 -18.35 -14.39 -3.83
C ASN A 891 -19.34 -14.28 -2.65
N ALA A 892 -20.31 -13.35 -2.73
CA ALA A 892 -21.44 -13.24 -1.82
C ALA A 892 -22.74 -13.17 -2.64
N TYR A 893 -23.39 -14.33 -2.77
CA TYR A 893 -24.50 -14.49 -3.70
C TYR A 893 -25.71 -13.59 -3.39
N PRO A 894 -26.36 -13.00 -4.42
CA PRO A 894 -27.48 -12.08 -4.22
C PRO A 894 -28.65 -12.64 -3.40
N TRP A 895 -28.89 -13.96 -3.48
CA TRP A 895 -30.00 -14.61 -2.77
C TRP A 895 -29.81 -14.67 -1.24
N ASN A 896 -28.58 -14.46 -0.74
CA ASN A 896 -28.30 -14.46 0.70
C ASN A 896 -29.16 -13.43 1.45
N VAL A 897 -29.43 -12.28 0.83
CA VAL A 897 -30.31 -11.25 1.37
C VAL A 897 -31.74 -11.76 1.49
N ASP A 898 -32.27 -12.42 0.45
CA ASP A 898 -33.62 -13.00 0.49
C ASP A 898 -33.76 -14.02 1.61
N TRP A 899 -32.81 -14.96 1.71
CA TRP A 899 -32.78 -15.95 2.79
C TRP A 899 -32.80 -15.28 4.17
N TYR A 900 -31.96 -14.27 4.40
CA TYR A 900 -31.93 -13.59 5.70
C TYR A 900 -33.22 -12.80 5.98
N LEU A 901 -33.87 -12.21 4.98
CA LEU A 901 -35.19 -11.58 5.14
C LEU A 901 -36.28 -12.59 5.53
N GLN A 902 -36.23 -13.82 5.01
CA GLN A 902 -37.12 -14.89 5.45
C GLN A 902 -36.90 -15.24 6.94
N ARG A 903 -35.64 -15.22 7.40
CA ARG A 903 -35.30 -15.38 8.84
C ARG A 903 -35.84 -14.23 9.67
N MET A 904 -35.66 -12.99 9.23
CA MET A 904 -36.20 -11.80 9.89
C MET A 904 -37.73 -11.88 10.04
N ARG A 905 -38.46 -12.21 8.97
CA ARG A 905 -39.92 -12.44 9.03
C ARG A 905 -40.29 -13.54 10.03
N SER A 906 -39.58 -14.66 9.97
CA SER A 906 -39.83 -15.81 10.86
C SER A 906 -39.57 -15.48 12.33
N SER A 907 -38.66 -14.53 12.61
CA SER A 907 -38.39 -14.03 13.95
C SER A 907 -39.38 -12.98 14.46
N GLY A 908 -40.36 -12.59 13.63
CA GLY A 908 -41.38 -11.60 13.99
C GLY A 908 -41.03 -10.15 13.65
N ILE A 909 -39.98 -9.89 12.87
CA ILE A 909 -39.64 -8.54 12.41
C ILE A 909 -40.61 -8.11 11.30
N ASP A 910 -41.20 -6.92 11.46
CA ASP A 910 -41.89 -6.22 10.38
C ASP A 910 -40.85 -5.59 9.45
N LEU A 911 -40.64 -6.21 8.29
CA LEU A 911 -39.72 -5.71 7.28
C LEU A 911 -40.10 -4.30 6.81
N GLY A 912 -41.38 -3.98 6.66
CA GLY A 912 -41.82 -2.65 6.21
C GLY A 912 -41.42 -1.55 7.20
N ALA A 913 -41.38 -1.87 8.49
CA ALA A 913 -40.99 -0.95 9.53
C ALA A 913 -39.49 -0.97 9.85
N GLN A 914 -38.73 -2.03 9.55
CA GLN A 914 -37.34 -2.16 10.03
C GLN A 914 -36.29 -2.51 8.96
N ALA A 915 -36.68 -2.94 7.77
CA ALA A 915 -35.77 -3.38 6.72
C ALA A 915 -36.07 -2.75 5.35
N ARG A 916 -35.02 -2.47 4.56
CA ARG A 916 -35.13 -2.24 3.12
C ARG A 916 -34.10 -3.06 2.36
N VAL A 917 -34.38 -3.34 1.09
CA VAL A 917 -33.44 -3.97 0.17
C VAL A 917 -33.21 -3.04 -1.00
N TYR A 918 -31.95 -2.66 -1.23
CA TYR A 918 -31.53 -1.93 -2.40
C TYR A 918 -30.66 -2.85 -3.26
N SER A 919 -31.23 -3.31 -4.38
CA SER A 919 -30.54 -4.19 -5.32
C SER A 919 -29.93 -3.39 -6.48
N GLN A 920 -28.66 -3.66 -6.79
CA GLN A 920 -27.92 -2.97 -7.85
C GLN A 920 -27.52 -3.93 -8.97
N GLN A 921 -28.06 -3.69 -10.18
CA GLN A 921 -27.57 -4.34 -11.39
C GLN A 921 -26.20 -3.78 -11.78
N HIS A 922 -25.40 -4.62 -12.44
CA HIS A 922 -24.07 -4.25 -12.93
C HIS A 922 -23.10 -3.81 -11.81
N ALA A 923 -23.18 -4.36 -10.60
CA ALA A 923 -22.19 -4.15 -9.54
C ALA A 923 -21.67 -5.50 -9.03
N ASP A 924 -20.40 -5.57 -8.65
CA ASP A 924 -19.71 -6.78 -8.18
C ASP A 924 -19.32 -6.71 -6.69
N HIS A 925 -18.37 -7.55 -6.27
CA HIS A 925 -17.95 -7.72 -4.88
C HIS A 925 -16.94 -6.69 -4.36
N PHE A 926 -16.21 -6.00 -5.25
CA PHE A 926 -14.94 -5.36 -4.88
C PHE A 926 -15.08 -3.90 -4.46
N ASP A 927 -14.56 -3.58 -3.26
CA ASP A 927 -14.60 -2.22 -2.71
C ASP A 927 -13.80 -1.21 -3.54
N GLY A 928 -14.34 0.01 -3.67
CA GLY A 928 -13.60 1.18 -4.13
C GLY A 928 -13.59 1.43 -5.66
N ARG A 929 -12.51 2.07 -6.13
CA ARG A 929 -12.42 2.55 -7.52
C ARG A 929 -12.23 1.39 -8.50
N ILE A 930 -13.13 1.32 -9.48
CA ILE A 930 -13.13 0.30 -10.53
C ILE A 930 -12.10 0.66 -11.60
N GLY A 931 -11.19 -0.26 -11.91
CA GLY A 931 -10.25 -0.12 -13.04
C GLY A 931 -10.96 -0.14 -14.40
N SER A 932 -10.34 0.45 -15.43
CA SER A 932 -10.94 0.60 -16.77
C SER A 932 -11.44 -0.73 -17.37
N PHE A 933 -10.76 -1.85 -17.10
CA PHE A 933 -11.21 -3.16 -17.59
C PHE A 933 -12.56 -3.60 -16.99
N ALA A 934 -12.73 -3.46 -15.67
CA ALA A 934 -13.98 -3.81 -14.99
C ALA A 934 -15.10 -2.80 -15.30
N ALA A 935 -14.77 -1.52 -15.48
CA ALA A 935 -15.72 -0.46 -15.82
C ALA A 935 -16.46 -0.69 -17.17
N ARG A 936 -15.97 -1.62 -18.00
CA ARG A 936 -16.65 -2.11 -19.22
C ARG A 936 -17.96 -2.83 -18.96
N ARG A 937 -18.18 -3.30 -17.73
CA ARG A 937 -19.32 -4.16 -17.38
C ARG A 937 -19.96 -3.85 -16.03
N VAL A 938 -19.22 -3.22 -15.10
CA VAL A 938 -19.71 -2.86 -13.77
C VAL A 938 -19.69 -1.35 -13.49
N VAL A 939 -20.58 -0.93 -12.60
CA VAL A 939 -20.67 0.40 -11.97
C VAL A 939 -20.18 0.31 -10.53
N ARG A 940 -19.72 1.45 -9.98
CA ARG A 940 -19.35 1.55 -8.56
C ARG A 940 -20.60 1.36 -7.70
N TYR A 941 -20.47 0.60 -6.62
CA TYR A 941 -21.52 0.47 -5.62
C TYR A 941 -21.34 1.40 -4.43
N ASP A 942 -20.13 1.93 -4.14
CA ASP A 942 -19.93 2.82 -2.97
C ASP A 942 -20.93 4.00 -2.95
N PRO A 943 -21.17 4.71 -4.08
CA PRO A 943 -22.20 5.75 -4.14
C PRO A 943 -23.61 5.29 -3.75
N TYR A 944 -23.94 4.06 -4.11
CA TYR A 944 -25.22 3.42 -3.83
C TYR A 944 -25.34 3.03 -2.35
N LEU A 945 -24.24 2.53 -1.77
CA LEU A 945 -24.06 2.25 -0.35
C LEU A 945 -24.16 3.54 0.49
N TRP A 946 -23.53 4.62 0.05
CA TRP A 946 -23.59 5.92 0.73
C TRP A 946 -24.99 6.51 0.74
N GLN A 947 -25.78 6.35 -0.34
CA GLN A 947 -27.21 6.68 -0.30
C GLN A 947 -27.94 5.84 0.76
N ALA A 948 -27.68 4.54 0.85
CA ALA A 948 -28.29 3.67 1.85
C ALA A 948 -27.92 4.10 3.29
N LEU A 949 -26.68 4.55 3.52
CA LEU A 949 -26.23 5.09 4.80
C LEU A 949 -26.94 6.40 5.16
N ALA A 950 -27.08 7.32 4.21
CA ALA A 950 -27.84 8.55 4.40
C ALA A 950 -29.33 8.23 4.69
N ASP A 951 -29.90 7.29 3.95
CA ASP A 951 -31.30 6.88 4.08
C ASP A 951 -31.58 6.20 5.44
N VAL A 952 -30.73 5.28 5.90
CA VAL A 952 -30.91 4.64 7.22
C VAL A 952 -30.75 5.64 8.36
N ALA A 953 -29.84 6.61 8.22
CA ALA A 953 -29.64 7.65 9.21
C ALA A 953 -30.87 8.56 9.32
N ASN A 954 -31.39 9.02 8.18
CA ASN A 954 -32.61 9.82 8.13
C ASN A 954 -33.84 9.05 8.65
N TRP A 955 -33.91 7.74 8.39
CA TRP A 955 -35.01 6.91 8.88
C TRP A 955 -35.00 6.79 10.40
N VAL A 956 -33.82 6.60 10.99
CA VAL A 956 -33.63 6.49 12.43
C VAL A 956 -33.89 7.82 13.13
N GLU A 957 -33.35 8.91 12.59
CA GLU A 957 -33.34 10.21 13.29
C GLU A 957 -34.63 11.01 13.11
N ASN A 958 -35.16 11.01 11.88
CA ASN A 958 -36.23 11.90 11.48
C ASN A 958 -37.55 11.16 11.22
N GLY A 959 -37.53 9.81 11.26
CA GLY A 959 -38.68 9.00 10.87
C GLY A 959 -39.00 9.04 9.37
N THR A 960 -38.12 9.62 8.56
CA THR A 960 -38.30 9.70 7.10
C THR A 960 -38.10 8.32 6.50
N GLU A 961 -39.18 7.70 6.02
CA GLU A 961 -39.07 6.37 5.44
C GLU A 961 -38.21 6.38 4.16
N PRO A 962 -37.25 5.45 4.04
CA PRO A 962 -36.54 5.22 2.79
C PRO A 962 -37.50 4.70 1.71
N PRO A 963 -37.18 4.89 0.42
CA PRO A 963 -37.89 4.23 -0.68
C PRO A 963 -38.21 2.77 -0.43
N GLN A 964 -39.30 2.32 -1.05
CA GLN A 964 -39.70 0.93 -1.02
C GLN A 964 -38.56 0.03 -1.51
N SER A 965 -38.45 -1.16 -0.91
CA SER A 965 -37.45 -2.15 -1.31
C SER A 965 -37.51 -2.43 -2.82
N SER A 966 -36.36 -2.71 -3.40
CA SER A 966 -36.26 -3.32 -4.73
C SER A 966 -37.17 -4.53 -4.80
N GLN A 967 -38.02 -4.56 -5.81
CA GLN A 967 -38.82 -5.72 -6.15
C GLN A 967 -37.93 -6.70 -6.91
N TYR A 968 -38.05 -7.99 -6.59
CA TYR A 968 -37.26 -9.02 -7.25
C TYR A 968 -38.02 -10.35 -7.27
N THR A 969 -37.64 -11.20 -8.22
CA THR A 969 -38.01 -12.62 -8.25
C THR A 969 -36.79 -13.47 -7.94
N VAL A 970 -37.02 -14.62 -7.31
CA VAL A 970 -36.01 -15.65 -7.08
C VAL A 970 -36.38 -16.85 -7.95
N ASP A 971 -35.52 -17.22 -8.89
CA ASP A 971 -35.67 -18.44 -9.69
C ASP A 971 -34.33 -19.19 -9.69
N ASN A 972 -34.32 -20.40 -9.13
CA ASN A 972 -33.12 -21.21 -8.97
C ASN A 972 -31.90 -20.42 -8.43
N ALA A 973 -32.09 -19.72 -7.31
CA ALA A 973 -31.11 -18.83 -6.68
C ALA A 973 -30.66 -17.60 -7.51
N GLN A 974 -31.21 -17.39 -8.70
CA GLN A 974 -31.00 -16.19 -9.50
C GLN A 974 -31.97 -15.08 -9.08
N ILE A 975 -31.43 -13.88 -8.86
CA ILE A 975 -32.19 -12.69 -8.48
C ILE A 975 -32.37 -11.79 -9.70
N ALA A 976 -33.62 -11.54 -10.09
CA ALA A 976 -33.95 -10.63 -11.18
C ALA A 976 -34.81 -9.47 -10.68
N VAL A 977 -34.47 -8.25 -11.10
CA VAL A 977 -35.21 -7.02 -10.78
C VAL A 977 -35.95 -6.50 -12.02
N PRO A 978 -37.15 -5.89 -11.89
CA PRO A 978 -37.87 -5.32 -13.01
C PRO A 978 -37.09 -4.21 -13.73
N ASN A 979 -37.17 -4.19 -15.07
CA ASN A 979 -36.60 -3.11 -15.90
C ASN A 979 -37.54 -1.90 -16.07
N ASP A 980 -38.79 -2.02 -15.61
CA ASP A 980 -39.75 -0.92 -15.59
C ASP A 980 -39.56 -0.10 -14.29
N PRO A 981 -39.25 1.21 -14.37
CA PRO A 981 -39.02 2.04 -13.19
C PRO A 981 -40.22 2.05 -12.23
N ALA A 982 -41.45 1.93 -12.74
CA ALA A 982 -42.66 2.01 -11.91
C ALA A 982 -42.83 0.80 -10.99
N THR A 983 -42.30 -0.36 -11.38
CA THR A 983 -42.42 -1.62 -10.64
C THR A 983 -41.10 -2.07 -10.00
N ARG A 984 -39.98 -1.42 -10.30
CA ARG A 984 -38.64 -1.81 -9.84
C ARG A 984 -38.40 -1.66 -8.34
N GLY A 985 -38.89 -0.57 -7.72
CA GLY A 985 -38.50 -0.21 -6.35
C GLY A 985 -37.00 0.05 -6.19
N GLY A 986 -36.53 0.22 -4.94
CA GLY A 986 -35.14 0.58 -4.66
C GLY A 986 -34.79 1.99 -5.14
N ILE A 987 -33.51 2.25 -5.41
CA ILE A 987 -33.01 3.60 -5.79
C ILE A 987 -32.22 3.62 -7.11
N GLN A 988 -31.94 2.46 -7.71
CA GLN A 988 -31.15 2.40 -8.95
C GLN A 988 -32.00 2.82 -10.15
N PRO A 989 -31.55 3.78 -10.98
CA PRO A 989 -32.25 4.12 -12.21
C PRO A 989 -32.20 2.96 -13.20
N VAL A 990 -33.11 2.96 -14.18
CA VAL A 990 -33.07 2.03 -15.31
C VAL A 990 -32.50 2.75 -16.54
N VAL A 991 -31.80 2.01 -17.38
CA VAL A 991 -31.30 2.50 -18.66
C VAL A 991 -31.36 1.39 -19.69
N THR A 992 -31.72 1.76 -20.92
CA THR A 992 -31.74 0.87 -22.08
C THR A 992 -30.98 1.53 -23.23
N LEU A 993 -30.06 0.79 -23.85
CA LEU A 993 -29.25 1.19 -24.99
C LEU A 993 -29.53 0.31 -26.21
N THR A 994 -29.73 0.94 -27.37
CA THR A 994 -29.80 0.26 -28.67
C THR A 994 -28.91 0.95 -29.70
N ALA A 995 -28.47 0.20 -30.70
CA ALA A 995 -27.77 0.69 -31.88
C ALA A 995 -28.64 0.36 -33.10
N ASN A 996 -29.00 1.35 -33.91
CA ASN A 996 -29.98 1.23 -34.99
C ASN A 996 -31.25 0.45 -34.57
N SER A 997 -31.76 0.73 -33.36
CA SER A 997 -32.91 0.05 -32.74
C SER A 997 -32.72 -1.43 -32.37
N LEU A 998 -31.49 -1.95 -32.41
CA LEU A 998 -31.17 -3.35 -32.11
C LEU A 998 -30.14 -3.47 -30.97
N LYS A 999 -30.12 -4.64 -30.31
CA LYS A 999 -29.07 -5.01 -29.34
C LYS A 999 -27.78 -5.54 -29.97
N ARG A 1000 -27.83 -5.80 -31.28
CA ARG A 1000 -26.68 -6.18 -32.11
C ARG A 1000 -26.84 -5.58 -33.50
N VAL A 1001 -25.80 -4.91 -33.97
CA VAL A 1001 -25.73 -4.42 -35.35
C VAL A 1001 -24.45 -4.88 -36.01
N GLN A 1002 -24.51 -4.99 -37.34
CA GLN A 1002 -23.37 -5.28 -38.17
C GLN A 1002 -23.26 -4.20 -39.23
N VAL A 1003 -22.12 -3.53 -39.31
CA VAL A 1003 -21.88 -2.37 -40.18
C VAL A 1003 -20.53 -2.50 -40.88
N ALA A 1004 -20.35 -1.79 -42.00
CA ALA A 1004 -19.04 -1.67 -42.63
C ALA A 1004 -18.17 -0.64 -41.89
N ALA A 1005 -16.84 -0.79 -41.93
CA ALA A 1005 -15.94 0.24 -41.45
C ALA A 1005 -16.23 1.59 -42.16
N GLY A 1006 -16.31 2.68 -41.38
CA GLY A 1006 -16.69 4.02 -41.86
C GLY A 1006 -18.20 4.28 -41.95
N GLN A 1007 -19.05 3.30 -41.68
CA GLN A 1007 -20.51 3.49 -41.61
C GLN A 1007 -20.92 4.10 -40.27
N LEU A 1008 -21.78 5.11 -40.30
CA LEU A 1008 -22.35 5.76 -39.12
C LEU A 1008 -23.31 4.81 -38.39
N VAL A 1009 -23.15 4.67 -37.07
CA VAL A 1009 -24.06 3.93 -36.18
C VAL A 1009 -24.82 4.93 -35.31
N THR A 1010 -26.16 4.81 -35.26
CA THR A 1010 -27.00 5.65 -34.38
C THR A 1010 -27.32 4.89 -33.10
N PHE A 1011 -27.00 5.49 -31.96
CA PHE A 1011 -27.28 4.97 -30.63
C PHE A 1011 -28.47 5.71 -30.02
N SER A 1012 -29.38 4.97 -29.38
CA SER A 1012 -30.50 5.53 -28.62
C SER A 1012 -30.47 4.99 -27.19
N ALA A 1013 -30.42 5.90 -26.22
CA ALA A 1013 -30.46 5.60 -24.80
C ALA A 1013 -31.75 6.16 -24.17
N VAL A 1014 -32.49 5.29 -23.50
CA VAL A 1014 -33.69 5.63 -22.72
C VAL A 1014 -33.41 5.32 -21.25
N ALA A 1015 -33.54 6.32 -20.38
CA ALA A 1015 -33.29 6.17 -18.96
C ALA A 1015 -34.40 6.82 -18.14
N ALA A 1016 -34.67 6.29 -16.95
CA ALA A 1016 -35.61 6.87 -16.01
C ALA A 1016 -35.25 6.50 -14.56
N VAL A 1017 -35.58 7.41 -13.63
CA VAL A 1017 -35.49 7.12 -12.20
C VAL A 1017 -36.69 6.29 -11.74
N VAL A 1018 -36.52 5.55 -10.64
CA VAL A 1018 -37.64 4.97 -9.91
C VAL A 1018 -38.48 6.11 -9.31
N PRO A 1019 -39.83 6.07 -9.37
CA PRO A 1019 -40.65 7.16 -8.85
C PRO A 1019 -40.32 7.51 -7.39
N GLY A 1020 -40.07 8.80 -7.12
CA GLY A 1020 -39.76 9.30 -5.78
C GLY A 1020 -38.30 9.14 -5.34
N THR A 1021 -37.38 8.72 -6.23
CA THR A 1021 -35.98 8.45 -5.86
C THR A 1021 -34.98 9.52 -6.28
N GLY A 1022 -35.45 10.70 -6.71
CA GLY A 1022 -34.60 11.82 -7.12
C GLY A 1022 -34.69 12.08 -8.61
N SER A 1023 -33.59 12.48 -9.24
CA SER A 1023 -33.51 12.78 -10.68
C SER A 1023 -32.22 12.24 -11.29
N LEU A 1024 -32.24 11.96 -12.59
CA LEU A 1024 -31.04 11.72 -13.39
C LEU A 1024 -30.20 13.00 -13.44
N VAL A 1025 -28.91 12.88 -13.15
CA VAL A 1025 -27.96 13.99 -13.07
C VAL A 1025 -26.71 13.78 -13.92
N ARG A 1026 -26.45 12.55 -14.38
CA ARG A 1026 -25.33 12.22 -15.28
C ARG A 1026 -25.75 11.25 -16.37
N LEU A 1027 -25.17 11.45 -17.55
CA LEU A 1027 -25.26 10.55 -18.70
C LEU A 1027 -23.89 10.51 -19.39
N GLU A 1028 -23.34 9.32 -19.57
CA GLU A 1028 -21.96 9.15 -20.02
C GLU A 1028 -21.87 8.02 -21.05
N TRP A 1029 -21.11 8.23 -22.13
CA TRP A 1029 -20.99 7.31 -23.27
C TRP A 1029 -19.60 6.67 -23.34
N ASP A 1030 -19.55 5.38 -23.70
CA ASP A 1030 -18.34 4.66 -24.10
C ASP A 1030 -18.64 3.90 -25.40
N PHE A 1031 -18.42 4.55 -26.55
CA PHE A 1031 -18.71 3.93 -27.84
C PHE A 1031 -17.76 2.78 -28.18
N GLU A 1032 -16.55 2.77 -27.62
CA GLU A 1032 -15.52 1.78 -27.93
C GLU A 1032 -15.60 0.55 -27.01
N GLY A 1033 -16.33 0.63 -25.89
CA GLY A 1033 -16.43 -0.46 -24.91
C GLY A 1033 -15.13 -0.68 -24.13
N THR A 1034 -14.38 0.40 -23.92
CA THR A 1034 -13.05 0.37 -23.27
C THR A 1034 -13.13 0.46 -21.75
N GLY A 1035 -14.28 0.90 -21.22
CA GLY A 1035 -14.54 1.25 -19.82
C GLY A 1035 -14.19 2.69 -19.49
N VAL A 1036 -13.82 3.51 -20.49
CA VAL A 1036 -13.59 4.95 -20.35
C VAL A 1036 -14.83 5.67 -20.88
N TYR A 1037 -15.51 6.39 -20.00
CA TYR A 1037 -16.75 7.07 -20.31
C TYR A 1037 -16.53 8.58 -20.50
N THR A 1038 -17.19 9.14 -21.51
CA THR A 1038 -17.24 10.58 -21.78
C THR A 1038 -18.57 11.13 -21.31
N THR A 1039 -18.52 12.10 -20.39
CA THR A 1039 -19.72 12.77 -19.85
C THR A 1039 -20.42 13.58 -20.93
N SER A 1040 -21.74 13.46 -21.00
CA SER A 1040 -22.60 14.37 -21.77
C SER A 1040 -23.03 15.54 -20.91
N ASP A 1041 -23.05 16.75 -21.49
CA ASP A 1041 -23.48 17.96 -20.78
C ASP A 1041 -24.97 17.88 -20.38
N MET A 1042 -25.24 17.43 -19.15
CA MET A 1042 -26.55 17.58 -18.52
C MET A 1042 -26.61 18.94 -17.82
N THR A 1043 -27.40 19.87 -18.36
CA THR A 1043 -27.58 21.21 -17.77
C THR A 1043 -28.77 21.27 -16.80
N VAL A 1044 -29.65 20.27 -16.82
CA VAL A 1044 -30.83 20.17 -15.97
C VAL A 1044 -31.06 18.70 -15.57
N ALA A 1045 -31.40 18.47 -14.31
CA ALA A 1045 -31.76 17.15 -13.82
C ALA A 1045 -33.12 16.71 -14.37
N ALA A 1046 -33.31 15.41 -14.65
CA ALA A 1046 -34.51 14.91 -15.31
C ALA A 1046 -35.06 13.63 -14.67
N GLN A 1047 -36.39 13.46 -14.68
CA GLN A 1047 -37.03 12.21 -14.24
C GLN A 1047 -36.83 11.07 -15.26
N SER A 1048 -36.75 11.42 -16.54
CA SER A 1048 -36.50 10.51 -17.64
C SER A 1048 -35.74 11.19 -18.76
N LEU A 1049 -34.93 10.44 -19.49
CA LEU A 1049 -34.18 10.88 -20.66
C LEU A 1049 -34.45 9.95 -21.83
N ASN A 1050 -34.58 10.53 -23.02
CA ASN A 1050 -34.52 9.82 -24.29
C ASN A 1050 -33.55 10.59 -25.19
N VAL A 1051 -32.33 10.08 -25.31
CA VAL A 1051 -31.24 10.75 -26.03
C VAL A 1051 -30.73 9.87 -27.15
N SER A 1052 -30.28 10.50 -28.22
CA SER A 1052 -29.62 9.81 -29.33
C SER A 1052 -28.24 10.43 -29.57
N SER A 1053 -27.29 9.59 -29.93
CA SER A 1053 -25.94 9.99 -30.34
C SER A 1053 -25.50 9.10 -31.51
N SER A 1054 -24.41 9.46 -32.18
CA SER A 1054 -23.92 8.70 -33.32
C SER A 1054 -22.41 8.57 -33.26
N HIS A 1055 -21.89 7.42 -33.69
CA HIS A 1055 -20.45 7.14 -33.72
C HIS A 1055 -20.08 6.35 -34.98
N THR A 1056 -18.87 6.57 -35.48
CA THR A 1056 -18.34 5.89 -36.67
C THR A 1056 -17.10 5.10 -36.31
N TYR A 1057 -17.12 3.79 -36.61
CA TYR A 1057 -16.00 2.90 -36.36
C TYR A 1057 -15.14 2.73 -37.62
N ASN A 1058 -13.85 3.03 -37.53
CA ASN A 1058 -12.93 2.98 -38.67
C ASN A 1058 -12.14 1.68 -38.77
N SER A 1059 -12.21 0.81 -37.75
CA SER A 1059 -11.46 -0.44 -37.70
C SER A 1059 -12.41 -1.62 -37.57
N LYS A 1060 -12.02 -2.75 -38.18
CA LYS A 1060 -12.76 -4.01 -38.06
C LYS A 1060 -12.63 -4.54 -36.63
N GLY A 1061 -13.72 -5.05 -36.08
CA GLY A 1061 -13.75 -5.54 -34.71
C GLY A 1061 -15.14 -5.74 -34.17
N THR A 1062 -15.22 -6.27 -32.95
CA THR A 1062 -16.45 -6.30 -32.16
C THR A 1062 -16.30 -5.32 -31.00
N TYR A 1063 -17.22 -4.36 -30.94
CA TYR A 1063 -17.26 -3.31 -29.94
C TYR A 1063 -18.50 -3.50 -29.06
N TYR A 1064 -18.33 -3.30 -27.75
CA TYR A 1064 -19.43 -3.33 -26.79
C TYR A 1064 -19.70 -1.92 -26.28
N ALA A 1065 -20.32 -1.11 -27.13
CA ALA A 1065 -20.67 0.26 -26.79
C ALA A 1065 -21.57 0.28 -25.55
N ALA A 1066 -21.32 1.21 -24.65
CA ALA A 1066 -22.02 1.34 -23.39
C ALA A 1066 -22.52 2.78 -23.16
N VAL A 1067 -23.59 2.88 -22.38
CA VAL A 1067 -24.05 4.12 -21.78
C VAL A 1067 -24.27 3.86 -20.31
N ARG A 1068 -23.87 4.81 -19.46
CA ARG A 1068 -24.23 4.79 -18.04
C ARG A 1068 -24.89 6.08 -17.63
N VAL A 1069 -25.78 5.96 -16.66
CA VAL A 1069 -26.51 7.09 -16.08
C VAL A 1069 -26.38 7.03 -14.57
N ALA A 1070 -26.44 8.19 -13.93
CA ALA A 1070 -26.51 8.29 -12.48
C ALA A 1070 -27.69 9.16 -12.07
N SER A 1071 -28.34 8.76 -10.98
CA SER A 1071 -29.36 9.56 -10.31
C SER A 1071 -28.90 10.03 -8.94
N ASN A 1072 -29.41 11.18 -8.52
CA ASN A 1072 -29.16 11.77 -7.20
C ASN A 1072 -30.49 12.22 -6.58
N ARG A 1073 -30.63 12.04 -5.27
CA ARG A 1073 -31.86 12.36 -4.52
C ARG A 1073 -32.27 13.82 -4.64
N ASP A 1074 -31.29 14.72 -4.54
CA ASP A 1074 -31.48 16.16 -4.42
C ASP A 1074 -31.31 16.90 -5.76
N ALA A 1075 -31.22 16.14 -6.86
CA ALA A 1075 -31.03 16.67 -8.21
C ALA A 1075 -29.76 17.55 -8.37
N LYS A 1076 -28.72 17.30 -7.56
CA LYS A 1076 -27.43 18.00 -7.64
C LYS A 1076 -26.63 17.50 -8.86
N LEU A 1077 -26.42 18.38 -9.83
CA LEU A 1077 -25.65 18.07 -11.06
C LEU A 1077 -24.16 17.88 -10.80
N ASN A 1078 -23.63 18.53 -9.77
CA ASN A 1078 -22.21 18.48 -9.35
C ASN A 1078 -21.97 17.57 -8.13
N GLU A 1079 -22.90 16.67 -7.81
CA GLU A 1079 -22.74 15.66 -6.76
C GLU A 1079 -21.55 14.75 -7.05
N GLU A 1080 -20.78 14.37 -6.03
CA GLU A 1080 -19.60 13.51 -6.15
C GLU A 1080 -19.74 12.16 -5.44
N TYR A 1081 -20.49 12.10 -4.33
CA TYR A 1081 -20.58 10.90 -3.50
C TYR A 1081 -21.85 10.13 -3.80
N VAL A 1082 -23.02 10.76 -3.72
CA VAL A 1082 -24.31 10.04 -3.74
C VAL A 1082 -24.89 9.96 -5.17
N LEU A 1083 -24.25 9.14 -6.00
CA LEU A 1083 -24.59 8.92 -7.41
C LEU A 1083 -25.01 7.46 -7.69
N ASN A 1084 -26.31 7.22 -7.78
CA ASN A 1084 -26.85 5.88 -8.02
C ASN A 1084 -26.72 5.52 -9.50
N TYR A 1085 -25.64 4.81 -9.84
CA TYR A 1085 -25.31 4.44 -11.22
C TYR A 1085 -26.05 3.18 -11.70
N ASN A 1086 -26.36 3.17 -12.99
CA ASN A 1086 -26.66 1.97 -13.78
C ASN A 1086 -26.06 2.13 -15.19
N LEU A 1087 -25.86 1.01 -15.90
CA LEU A 1087 -25.37 1.01 -17.27
C LEU A 1087 -26.14 0.01 -18.13
N ASP A 1088 -26.05 0.20 -19.46
CA ASP A 1088 -26.48 -0.79 -20.43
C ASP A 1088 -25.54 -0.78 -21.65
N ARG A 1089 -25.49 -1.90 -22.37
CA ARG A 1089 -24.52 -2.19 -23.43
C ARG A 1089 -25.20 -2.69 -24.70
N VAL A 1090 -24.52 -2.51 -25.84
CA VAL A 1090 -24.93 -2.97 -27.17
C VAL A 1090 -23.74 -3.48 -27.98
N ARG A 1091 -23.94 -4.52 -28.80
CA ARG A 1091 -22.87 -5.11 -29.63
C ARG A 1091 -22.85 -4.50 -31.03
N VAL A 1092 -21.70 -3.98 -31.44
CA VAL A 1092 -21.45 -3.46 -32.79
C VAL A 1092 -20.35 -4.30 -33.45
N VAL A 1093 -20.69 -4.96 -34.56
CA VAL A 1093 -19.73 -5.76 -35.34
C VAL A 1093 -19.37 -5.00 -36.61
N VAL A 1094 -18.10 -4.60 -36.74
CA VAL A 1094 -17.59 -3.82 -37.87
C VAL A 1094 -16.82 -4.76 -38.81
N LYS A 1095 -17.30 -4.87 -40.05
CA LYS A 1095 -16.80 -5.80 -41.07
C LYS A 1095 -15.76 -5.25 -42.02
#